data_AF-A0A952VY51-F1
#
_entry.id   AF-A0A952VY51-F1
#
_cell.length_a   1.000
_cell.length_b   1.000
_cell.length_c   1.000
_cell.angle_alpha   90.00
_cell.angle_beta   90.00
_cell.angle_gamma   90.00
#
_symmetry.space_group_name_H-M   'P 1'
#
loop_
_entity.id
_entity.type
_entity.pdbx_description
1 polymer ?
#
loop_
_entity_poly.entity_id
_entity_poly.type
_entity_poly.pdbx_seq_one_letter_code
_entity_poly.pdbx_strand_id
1 'polypeptide(L)'
;MRSDQDRRVREMNWDEFEAQLSRSAREGKSRALSDQALRDRFGPEKLERLQQLAKRVRSARQKRAPLRGNIIFIPGIMGSELTVTEDGDDDLVWISFWELIRGGIEKLELAKDGAQEADSKLLVRSSGLDKDSYAETILWLKASWNVEPFAYDWRKDLDRAAEGLKDLVQAKFKDQPVHLVAHSMGGLVSRNFIRLYPKVWKAMSEPKKAQGGRLIMLGTPNYGSYAIAQAMVGKDRLVKLLAAADLHNNLDEVLEVLNGFVGSYQLLPSPAKLVDSEQGLYNSSAWGRYPIVAAHLDRARKFHADLDVPTTTDPERMTYIAGCNQETLNGVTIDAPGMFEFDVTLKGDGRVTHALGLLPGVPTYYVDEIHGDLQKNEQVLEAMDEILRTGKTGVLATEPVAARAVRSLTSTRVRAVRDGQDAKQIHHIAEETDDHQSSAAERRWAEQLLRQAIMAQAPPTSRAATDSVQAQAHEERMKKRPTQRSISLNVEVVHGDIRDIKTPVVVAGHYRGVPPVRAVGALDEALDFWISKAVKHGMIGGRLGEVFLIPNAQKSLAANAVILAGMGEYGRFNREDLDLLFANVTYGVTALGWHEFSTVVVGSGEGNLSMEQAVEGMLEGVESALRRLKGQGNLETLRVVELDKRRLKDILAVLTKISNNNNSSLELKLMPQRTLSKQARRTKRSKPESLDTMKGSRITIERDRDIFRFSAIREQAVIPVREITIQSSYAEGAAELLKGSRSQEEQEKYGKLLHSYLMPEDFQDMIDMTPLTLMVDRSTAEFPWEMAAFERHGRTIFYGPGRQLTRQFRTILSGPPGLIAPPIPNRLRVLVIADPAPEADLQLPGARAEGRAVVQILDSMREKQGLDITMEQRIGADECDPVELLALILSEEFDLIHYSGHGDFDERNPAKSGWIFGKEHVLSARDIFRARRVPRLIFANACFSGVIRTGKPFTLEESNRSLAGLAQAFFERGVQNYIGTGWPVDDAAALEFAKIFYTEALSGSDLGSSLSKARYAILTSGSTWGAYQHYGQATAELIAQSDKNSAGNR
;
A
#
# COMPACT_ATOMS: atom_id res chain seq x y z
N MET A 1 11.90 36.28 -22.26
CA MET A 1 12.85 36.89 -21.29
C MET A 1 13.25 35.94 -20.14
N ARG A 2 12.34 35.15 -19.55
CA ARG A 2 12.69 34.15 -18.50
C ARG A 2 13.46 32.91 -19.02
N SER A 3 13.24 32.49 -20.27
CA SER A 3 13.99 31.37 -20.89
C SER A 3 15.50 31.61 -20.98
N ASP A 4 15.95 32.87 -20.96
CA ASP A 4 17.37 33.23 -21.10
C ASP A 4 18.17 33.07 -19.79
N GLN A 5 17.50 33.03 -18.63
CA GLN A 5 18.16 32.86 -17.33
C GLN A 5 18.35 31.40 -16.93
N ASP A 6 17.35 30.54 -17.18
CA ASP A 6 17.47 29.09 -16.94
C ASP A 6 18.53 28.47 -17.86
N ARG A 7 18.55 28.91 -19.12
CA ARG A 7 19.58 28.55 -20.10
C ARG A 7 20.98 28.91 -19.60
N ARG A 8 21.16 30.11 -19.01
CA ARG A 8 22.44 30.52 -18.43
C ARG A 8 22.89 29.67 -17.24
N VAL A 9 21.98 29.27 -16.34
CA VAL A 9 22.35 28.37 -15.22
C VAL A 9 22.76 26.99 -15.75
N ARG A 10 22.11 26.51 -16.81
CA ARG A 10 22.47 25.27 -17.49
C ARG A 10 23.85 25.34 -18.14
N GLU A 11 24.09 26.32 -18.99
CA GLU A 11 25.33 26.49 -19.75
C GLU A 11 26.54 26.84 -18.87
N MET A 12 26.29 27.29 -17.64
CA MET A 12 27.33 27.59 -16.66
C MET A 12 28.18 26.36 -16.34
N ASN A 13 29.50 26.51 -16.38
CA ASN A 13 30.38 25.46 -15.90
C ASN A 13 30.30 25.33 -14.36
N TRP A 14 30.80 24.23 -13.82
CA TRP A 14 30.65 23.92 -12.40
C TRP A 14 31.37 24.88 -11.44
N ASP A 15 32.49 25.49 -11.87
CA ASP A 15 33.20 26.49 -11.06
C ASP A 15 32.48 27.84 -11.06
N GLU A 16 31.95 28.25 -12.21
CA GLU A 16 31.09 29.43 -12.31
C GLU A 16 29.81 29.27 -11.47
N PHE A 17 29.21 28.09 -11.49
CA PHE A 17 28.01 27.77 -10.71
C PHE A 17 28.28 27.84 -9.20
N GLU A 18 29.38 27.24 -8.73
CA GLU A 18 29.84 27.36 -7.34
C GLU A 18 30.09 28.83 -6.94
N ALA A 19 30.77 29.59 -7.80
CA ALA A 19 31.09 30.98 -7.55
C ALA A 19 29.83 31.83 -7.45
N GLN A 20 28.81 31.52 -8.24
CA GLN A 20 27.55 32.23 -8.22
C GLN A 20 26.73 31.95 -6.96
N LEU A 21 26.69 30.70 -6.50
CA LEU A 21 26.04 30.32 -5.23
C LEU A 21 26.71 30.96 -4.00
N SER A 22 27.99 31.33 -4.11
CA SER A 22 28.79 31.86 -3.00
C SER A 22 28.76 33.38 -2.81
N ARG A 23 28.11 34.14 -3.70
CA ARG A 23 28.07 35.62 -3.65
C ARG A 23 26.97 36.11 -2.72
N SER A 24 27.29 37.07 -1.84
CA SER A 24 26.28 37.73 -1.01
C SER A 24 25.52 38.78 -1.84
N ALA A 25 24.23 38.99 -1.56
CA ALA A 25 23.37 39.97 -2.24
C ALA A 25 23.87 41.43 -2.21
N ARG A 26 24.99 41.73 -1.52
CA ARG A 26 25.58 43.08 -1.39
C ARG A 26 26.68 43.43 -2.41
N GLU A 27 27.18 42.51 -3.24
CA GLU A 27 28.31 42.79 -4.15
C GLU A 27 27.91 42.78 -5.64
N GLY A 28 27.71 43.98 -6.22
CA GLY A 28 28.00 44.28 -7.64
C GLY A 28 26.90 44.07 -8.70
N LYS A 29 26.39 45.19 -9.25
CA LYS A 29 25.31 45.29 -10.27
C LYS A 29 25.70 44.96 -11.73
N SER A 30 26.80 44.27 -12.03
CA SER A 30 27.16 43.99 -13.43
C SER A 30 27.51 42.51 -13.65
N ARG A 31 26.69 41.84 -14.48
CA ARG A 31 26.76 40.43 -14.96
C ARG A 31 26.29 39.27 -14.05
N ALA A 32 25.63 39.50 -12.91
CA ALA A 32 25.08 38.42 -12.07
C ALA A 32 23.68 37.94 -12.55
N LEU A 33 23.39 36.62 -12.57
CA LEU A 33 21.98 36.18 -12.53
C LEU A 33 21.37 36.65 -11.21
N SER A 34 20.11 37.08 -11.24
CA SER A 34 19.38 37.43 -10.03
C SER A 34 19.26 36.21 -9.12
N ASP A 35 19.42 36.40 -7.81
CA ASP A 35 19.12 35.38 -6.78
C ASP A 35 17.72 34.75 -7.01
N GLN A 36 16.79 35.55 -7.52
CA GLN A 36 15.47 35.11 -7.97
C GLN A 36 15.50 34.00 -9.03
N ALA A 37 16.44 34.00 -9.98
CA ALA A 37 16.50 32.98 -11.05
C ALA A 37 16.97 31.63 -10.49
N LEU A 38 17.92 31.65 -9.55
CA LEU A 38 18.36 30.43 -8.85
C LEU A 38 17.26 29.91 -7.91
N ARG A 39 16.54 30.81 -7.23
CA ARG A 39 15.35 30.46 -6.42
C ARG A 39 14.23 29.89 -7.28
N ASP A 40 13.99 30.49 -8.44
CA ASP A 40 12.99 30.03 -9.39
C ASP A 40 13.38 28.63 -9.91
N ARG A 41 14.65 28.34 -10.20
CA ARG A 41 15.08 27.01 -10.67
C ARG A 41 15.08 25.93 -9.58
N PHE A 42 15.80 26.15 -8.47
CA PHE A 42 16.06 25.10 -7.48
C PHE A 42 15.01 25.05 -6.36
N GLY A 43 14.22 26.11 -6.19
CA GLY A 43 13.40 26.30 -4.99
C GLY A 43 14.22 26.80 -3.79
N PRO A 44 13.57 27.31 -2.73
CA PRO A 44 14.26 27.98 -1.63
C PRO A 44 15.13 27.03 -0.79
N GLU A 45 14.61 25.86 -0.41
CA GLU A 45 15.31 24.91 0.47
C GLU A 45 16.56 24.32 -0.20
N LYS A 46 16.42 23.81 -1.42
CA LYS A 46 17.55 23.25 -2.18
C LYS A 46 18.56 24.33 -2.53
N LEU A 47 18.13 25.54 -2.89
CA LEU A 47 19.07 26.64 -3.10
C LEU A 47 19.86 26.94 -1.83
N GLU A 48 19.21 27.02 -0.67
CA GLU A 48 19.90 27.24 0.61
C GLU A 48 20.94 26.14 0.86
N ARG A 49 20.57 24.87 0.64
CA ARG A 49 21.49 23.73 0.74
C ARG A 49 22.68 23.86 -0.20
N LEU A 50 22.46 24.19 -1.46
CA LEU A 50 23.52 24.40 -2.45
C LEU A 50 24.42 25.59 -2.08
N GLN A 51 23.86 26.68 -1.55
CA GLN A 51 24.61 27.82 -1.04
C GLN A 51 25.46 27.46 0.18
N GLN A 52 24.96 26.62 1.10
CA GLN A 52 25.73 26.11 2.24
C GLN A 52 26.91 25.24 1.77
N LEU A 53 26.68 24.34 0.81
CA LEU A 53 27.74 23.52 0.22
C LEU A 53 28.78 24.38 -0.52
N ALA A 54 28.35 25.36 -1.32
CA ALA A 54 29.25 26.29 -1.99
C ALA A 54 30.08 27.13 -1.00
N LYS A 55 29.47 27.59 0.10
CA LYS A 55 30.20 28.23 1.22
C LYS A 55 31.25 27.30 1.82
N ARG A 56 30.93 26.02 2.03
CA ARG A 56 31.90 25.02 2.51
C ARG A 56 33.10 24.90 1.56
N VAL A 57 32.87 24.85 0.25
CA VAL A 57 33.95 24.83 -0.76
C VAL A 57 34.81 26.09 -0.64
N ARG A 58 34.19 27.27 -0.58
CA ARG A 58 34.89 28.54 -0.44
C ARG A 58 35.72 28.61 0.85
N SER A 59 35.16 28.21 1.98
CA SER A 59 35.85 28.20 3.28
C SER A 59 37.03 27.22 3.28
N ALA A 60 36.91 26.05 2.66
CA ALA A 60 38.01 25.11 2.51
C ALA A 60 39.15 25.69 1.65
N ARG A 61 38.81 26.34 0.53
CA ARG A 61 39.77 27.02 -0.36
C ARG A 61 40.46 28.21 0.32
N GLN A 62 39.74 29.01 1.11
CA GLN A 62 40.30 30.15 1.87
C GLN A 62 41.29 29.71 2.94
N LYS A 63 41.06 28.56 3.59
CA LYS A 63 42.01 27.95 4.54
C LYS A 63 43.28 27.42 3.88
N ARG A 64 43.40 27.51 2.53
CA ARG A 64 44.53 27.00 1.73
C ARG A 64 44.85 25.53 2.00
N ALA A 65 43.85 24.72 2.38
CA ALA A 65 44.05 23.29 2.52
C ALA A 65 44.35 22.69 1.13
N PRO A 66 45.41 21.87 0.97
CA PRO A 66 45.70 21.23 -0.31
C PRO A 66 44.58 20.25 -0.68
N LEU A 67 44.25 20.17 -1.97
CA LEU A 67 43.31 19.15 -2.48
C LEU A 67 43.89 17.75 -2.26
N ARG A 68 43.02 16.80 -1.96
CA ARG A 68 43.41 15.43 -1.57
C ARG A 68 43.73 14.51 -2.74
N GLY A 69 43.24 14.85 -3.94
CA GLY A 69 43.41 14.06 -5.15
C GLY A 69 42.36 14.44 -6.20
N ASN A 70 42.29 13.63 -7.26
CA ASN A 70 41.35 13.82 -8.36
C ASN A 70 40.20 12.81 -8.29
N ILE A 71 38.98 13.24 -8.62
CA ILE A 71 37.79 12.41 -8.72
C ILE A 71 37.13 12.65 -10.07
N ILE A 72 36.75 11.59 -10.76
CA ILE A 72 35.78 11.64 -11.84
C ILE A 72 34.43 11.16 -11.30
N PHE A 73 33.41 12.00 -11.43
CA PHE A 73 32.03 11.65 -11.06
C PHE A 73 31.25 11.21 -12.31
N ILE A 74 30.65 10.02 -12.26
CA ILE A 74 29.98 9.38 -13.40
C ILE A 74 28.49 9.19 -13.06
N PRO A 75 27.57 9.81 -13.82
CA PRO A 75 26.14 9.74 -13.55
C PRO A 75 25.50 8.41 -13.97
N GLY A 76 24.28 8.18 -13.50
CA GLY A 76 23.44 7.06 -13.91
C GLY A 76 22.81 7.23 -15.30
N ILE A 77 21.95 6.27 -15.66
CA ILE A 77 21.10 6.36 -16.85
C ILE A 77 20.27 7.65 -16.78
N MET A 78 20.13 8.35 -17.91
CA MET A 78 19.40 9.62 -18.01
C MET A 78 19.93 10.76 -17.13
N GLY A 79 21.10 10.61 -16.52
CA GLY A 79 21.73 11.62 -15.66
C GLY A 79 22.58 12.67 -16.40
N SER A 80 22.81 12.46 -17.69
CA SER A 80 23.46 13.44 -18.58
C SER A 80 22.40 14.17 -19.41
N GLU A 81 22.58 15.47 -19.54
CA GLU A 81 21.80 16.31 -20.44
C GLU A 81 22.11 15.94 -21.91
N LEU A 82 21.09 15.83 -22.77
CA LEU A 82 21.26 15.57 -24.20
C LEU A 82 20.78 16.77 -25.02
N THR A 83 21.67 17.27 -25.87
CA THR A 83 21.42 18.33 -26.83
C THR A 83 21.40 17.74 -28.23
N VAL A 84 20.42 18.14 -29.03
CA VAL A 84 20.26 17.77 -30.43
C VAL A 84 20.63 18.97 -31.28
N THR A 85 21.54 18.77 -32.22
CA THR A 85 21.88 19.77 -33.25
C THR A 85 21.08 19.44 -34.51
N GLU A 86 20.30 20.40 -35.01
CA GLU A 86 19.55 20.33 -36.27
C GLU A 86 19.88 21.59 -37.09
N ASP A 87 20.39 21.43 -38.32
CA ASP A 87 20.78 22.53 -39.23
C ASP A 87 21.71 23.61 -38.62
N GLY A 88 22.43 23.29 -37.54
CA GLY A 88 23.38 24.17 -36.85
C GLY A 88 22.85 24.82 -35.57
N ASP A 89 21.57 24.64 -35.24
CA ASP A 89 20.97 25.09 -33.98
C ASP A 89 20.96 23.96 -32.94
N ASP A 90 21.36 24.30 -31.71
CA ASP A 90 21.51 23.35 -30.59
C ASP A 90 20.32 23.46 -29.62
N ASP A 91 19.48 22.42 -29.58
CA ASP A 91 18.33 22.32 -28.68
C ASP A 91 18.55 21.29 -27.58
N LEU A 92 18.40 21.69 -26.32
CA LEU A 92 18.41 20.74 -25.20
C LEU A 92 17.07 19.98 -25.19
N VAL A 93 17.12 18.70 -25.50
CA VAL A 93 15.96 17.82 -25.46
C VAL A 93 15.84 17.11 -24.11
N TRP A 94 16.94 16.57 -23.57
CA TRP A 94 16.89 15.79 -22.33
C TRP A 94 17.59 16.47 -21.15
N ILE A 95 16.93 16.75 -20.01
CA ILE A 95 15.48 16.85 -19.86
C ILE A 95 15.05 18.30 -19.98
N SER A 96 14.21 18.56 -20.99
CA SER A 96 13.49 19.81 -21.19
C SER A 96 12.00 19.50 -21.30
N PHE A 97 11.22 19.92 -20.30
CA PHE A 97 9.77 19.70 -20.32
C PHE A 97 9.13 20.30 -21.58
N TRP A 98 9.60 21.47 -22.01
CA TRP A 98 9.13 22.15 -23.22
C TRP A 98 9.41 21.40 -24.52
N GLU A 99 10.57 20.76 -24.64
CA GLU A 99 10.85 19.96 -25.84
C GLU A 99 10.05 18.66 -25.80
N LEU A 100 9.91 18.05 -24.62
CA LEU A 100 9.14 16.80 -24.45
C LEU A 100 7.67 16.97 -24.82
N ILE A 101 7.01 18.09 -24.46
CA ILE A 101 5.60 18.31 -24.84
C ILE A 101 5.39 18.45 -26.35
N ARG A 102 6.44 18.84 -27.10
CA ARG A 102 6.43 19.07 -28.56
C ARG A 102 6.93 17.87 -29.36
N GLY A 103 6.90 16.66 -28.79
CA GLY A 103 7.40 15.46 -29.47
C GLY A 103 8.93 15.32 -29.47
N GLY A 104 9.65 16.07 -28.64
CA GLY A 104 11.12 16.04 -28.59
C GLY A 104 11.71 14.67 -28.29
N ILE A 105 10.92 13.72 -27.77
CA ILE A 105 11.38 12.34 -27.57
C ILE A 105 11.76 11.65 -28.88
N GLU A 106 11.04 11.91 -29.99
CA GLU A 106 11.34 11.33 -31.32
C GLU A 106 12.72 11.75 -31.81
N LYS A 107 13.16 12.97 -31.48
CA LYS A 107 14.51 13.47 -31.81
C LYS A 107 15.63 12.64 -31.16
N LEU A 108 15.30 11.80 -30.16
CA LEU A 108 16.24 10.90 -29.50
C LEU A 108 16.24 9.48 -30.09
N GLU A 109 15.45 9.19 -31.11
CA GLU A 109 15.39 7.86 -31.73
C GLU A 109 16.75 7.46 -32.32
N LEU A 110 17.13 6.20 -32.10
CA LEU A 110 18.31 5.59 -32.69
C LEU A 110 17.91 4.70 -33.86
N ALA A 111 18.79 4.60 -34.86
CA ALA A 111 18.67 3.59 -35.89
C ALA A 111 18.66 2.18 -35.26
N LYS A 112 18.15 1.18 -35.99
CA LYS A 112 18.01 -0.20 -35.48
C LYS A 112 19.33 -0.87 -35.04
N ASP A 113 20.48 -0.34 -35.44
CA ASP A 113 21.79 -0.80 -34.98
C ASP A 113 22.20 -0.20 -33.62
N GLY A 114 21.50 0.84 -33.17
CA GLY A 114 21.75 1.57 -31.94
C GLY A 114 23.04 2.39 -31.93
N ALA A 115 23.69 2.52 -33.09
CA ALA A 115 24.99 3.16 -33.23
C ALA A 115 24.88 4.64 -33.63
N GLN A 116 23.87 4.96 -34.43
CA GLN A 116 23.59 6.30 -34.95
C GLN A 116 22.12 6.66 -34.71
N GLU A 117 21.82 7.94 -34.90
CA GLU A 117 20.51 8.54 -34.86
C GLU A 117 19.63 7.98 -35.99
N ALA A 118 18.33 7.82 -35.76
CA ALA A 118 17.40 7.35 -36.78
C ALA A 118 17.29 8.35 -37.94
N ASP A 119 17.24 9.64 -37.62
CA ASP A 119 17.41 10.72 -38.60
C ASP A 119 18.88 11.16 -38.67
N SER A 120 19.50 10.90 -39.81
CA SER A 120 20.89 11.28 -40.12
C SER A 120 21.18 12.80 -40.08
N LYS A 121 20.14 13.65 -40.09
CA LYS A 121 20.29 15.11 -39.96
C LYS A 121 20.48 15.55 -38.52
N LEU A 122 20.01 14.75 -37.58
CA LEU A 122 20.09 15.05 -36.16
C LEU A 122 21.41 14.54 -35.61
N LEU A 123 22.07 15.38 -34.81
CA LEU A 123 23.25 14.97 -34.06
C LEU A 123 23.02 15.15 -32.58
N VAL A 124 22.99 14.05 -31.82
CA VAL A 124 22.76 14.11 -30.38
C VAL A 124 24.09 14.02 -29.62
N ARG A 125 24.29 14.93 -28.66
CA ARG A 125 25.50 15.02 -27.84
C ARG A 125 25.15 15.19 -26.37
N SER A 126 25.96 14.62 -25.49
CA SER A 126 25.88 14.90 -24.06
C SER A 126 26.46 16.28 -23.75
N SER A 127 25.66 17.20 -23.23
CA SER A 127 26.03 18.61 -23.02
C SER A 127 26.42 18.94 -21.57
N GLY A 128 26.17 18.03 -20.62
CA GLY A 128 26.55 18.20 -19.23
C GLY A 128 25.91 17.19 -18.31
N LEU A 129 26.17 17.33 -17.00
CA LEU A 129 25.38 16.65 -15.97
C LEU A 129 24.23 17.55 -15.56
N ASP A 130 23.10 16.92 -15.27
CA ASP A 130 21.97 17.63 -14.69
C ASP A 130 22.34 18.22 -13.33
N LYS A 131 22.42 19.56 -13.26
CA LYS A 131 22.70 20.29 -12.02
C LYS A 131 21.62 20.09 -10.97
N ASP A 132 20.38 19.84 -11.39
CA ASP A 132 19.30 19.57 -10.46
C ASP A 132 19.47 18.23 -9.75
N SER A 133 20.02 17.22 -10.42
CA SER A 133 20.23 15.91 -9.82
C SER A 133 21.53 15.83 -9.01
N TYR A 134 22.64 16.37 -9.53
CA TYR A 134 23.99 16.04 -9.04
C TYR A 134 24.74 17.18 -8.34
N ALA A 135 24.21 18.41 -8.29
CA ALA A 135 24.97 19.53 -7.73
C ALA A 135 25.37 19.35 -6.26
N GLU A 136 24.56 18.69 -5.44
CA GLU A 136 24.88 18.45 -4.03
C GLU A 136 26.14 17.58 -3.88
N THR A 137 26.19 16.44 -4.59
CA THR A 137 27.38 15.56 -4.59
C THR A 137 28.61 16.27 -5.12
N ILE A 138 28.48 16.98 -6.25
CA ILE A 138 29.60 17.68 -6.87
C ILE A 138 30.17 18.74 -5.93
N LEU A 139 29.31 19.59 -5.34
CA LEU A 139 29.75 20.63 -4.41
C LEU A 139 30.33 20.04 -3.12
N TRP A 140 29.77 18.94 -2.61
CA TRP A 140 30.31 18.25 -1.44
C TRP A 140 31.75 17.78 -1.69
N LEU A 141 31.99 17.07 -2.80
CA LEU A 141 33.31 16.55 -3.15
C LEU A 141 34.31 17.67 -3.46
N LYS A 142 33.89 18.74 -4.16
CA LYS A 142 34.74 19.91 -4.49
C LYS A 142 35.31 20.61 -3.27
N ALA A 143 34.73 20.41 -2.08
CA ALA A 143 35.26 20.98 -0.85
C ALA A 143 36.62 20.40 -0.43
N SER A 144 37.01 19.23 -0.92
CA SER A 144 38.27 18.56 -0.55
C SER A 144 39.02 17.92 -1.71
N TRP A 145 38.37 17.79 -2.87
CA TRP A 145 38.87 17.06 -4.02
C TRP A 145 38.79 17.90 -5.30
N ASN A 146 39.65 17.59 -6.28
CA ASN A 146 39.49 18.09 -7.64
C ASN A 146 38.49 17.19 -8.37
N VAL A 147 37.29 17.71 -8.67
CA VAL A 147 36.17 16.90 -9.19
C VAL A 147 35.88 17.26 -10.64
N GLU A 148 35.91 16.25 -11.50
CA GLU A 148 35.57 16.33 -12.92
C GLU A 148 34.32 15.50 -13.21
N PRO A 149 33.19 16.12 -13.57
CA PRO A 149 31.98 15.41 -13.99
C PRO A 149 32.15 14.80 -15.39
N PHE A 150 31.73 13.56 -15.59
CA PHE A 150 31.79 12.87 -16.89
C PHE A 150 30.39 12.64 -17.46
N ALA A 151 29.96 13.50 -18.40
CA ALA A 151 28.72 13.31 -19.15
C ALA A 151 28.95 12.33 -20.31
N TYR A 152 27.95 11.50 -20.60
CA TYR A 152 27.97 10.55 -21.71
C TYR A 152 26.56 10.29 -22.24
N ASP A 153 26.46 9.83 -23.49
CA ASP A 153 25.20 9.43 -24.11
C ASP A 153 24.78 8.04 -23.58
N TRP A 154 23.81 8.07 -22.67
CA TRP A 154 23.31 6.90 -21.96
C TRP A 154 22.40 6.00 -22.81
N ARG A 155 22.03 6.41 -24.04
CA ARG A 155 21.21 5.63 -24.96
C ARG A 155 22.03 4.58 -25.72
N LYS A 156 23.30 4.90 -25.99
CA LYS A 156 24.21 4.12 -26.83
C LYS A 156 24.97 3.06 -26.02
N ASP A 157 25.68 2.19 -26.73
CA ASP A 157 26.47 1.10 -26.13
C ASP A 157 27.49 1.60 -25.09
N LEU A 158 27.51 0.98 -23.91
CA LEU A 158 28.39 1.34 -22.80
C LEU A 158 29.90 1.16 -23.10
N ASP A 159 30.28 0.46 -24.17
CA ASP A 159 31.67 0.46 -24.66
C ASP A 159 32.11 1.87 -25.09
N ARG A 160 31.22 2.66 -25.69
CA ARG A 160 31.52 4.06 -26.08
C ARG A 160 31.68 4.97 -24.87
N ALA A 161 30.83 4.79 -23.86
CA ALA A 161 30.94 5.55 -22.61
C ALA A 161 32.27 5.22 -21.88
N ALA A 162 32.68 3.95 -21.88
CA ALA A 162 33.96 3.53 -21.32
C ALA A 162 35.17 4.10 -22.08
N GLU A 163 35.09 4.18 -23.41
CA GLU A 163 36.11 4.84 -24.24
C GLU A 163 36.20 6.34 -23.95
N GLY A 164 35.05 7.04 -23.88
CA GLY A 164 35.01 8.45 -23.50
C GLY A 164 35.60 8.70 -22.11
N LEU A 165 35.37 7.81 -21.15
CA LEU A 165 35.97 7.90 -19.82
C LEU A 165 37.51 7.75 -19.88
N LYS A 166 38.00 6.80 -20.68
CA LYS A 166 39.44 6.63 -20.93
C LYS A 166 40.04 7.91 -21.53
N ASP A 167 39.38 8.51 -22.51
CA ASP A 167 39.87 9.72 -23.17
C ASP A 167 39.90 10.92 -22.21
N LEU A 168 38.88 11.06 -21.35
CA LEU A 168 38.87 12.07 -20.29
C LEU A 168 40.05 11.92 -19.33
N VAL A 169 40.30 10.69 -18.85
CA VAL A 169 41.45 10.38 -17.96
C VAL A 169 42.77 10.75 -18.64
N GLN A 170 42.95 10.38 -19.90
CA GLN A 170 44.18 10.66 -20.64
C GLN A 170 44.36 12.15 -20.97
N ALA A 171 43.27 12.88 -21.21
CA ALA A 171 43.32 14.30 -21.54
C ALA A 171 43.60 15.17 -20.30
N LYS A 172 42.96 14.88 -19.16
CA LYS A 172 43.00 15.75 -17.98
C LYS A 172 43.90 15.27 -16.85
N PHE A 173 44.11 13.96 -16.72
CA PHE A 173 44.75 13.35 -15.55
C PHE A 173 45.83 12.34 -15.91
N LYS A 174 46.46 12.52 -17.07
CA LYS A 174 47.57 11.66 -17.49
C LYS A 174 48.63 11.59 -16.41
N ASP A 175 49.04 10.38 -16.07
CA ASP A 175 50.06 10.08 -15.04
C ASP A 175 49.73 10.61 -13.63
N GLN A 176 48.48 11.02 -13.39
CA GLN A 176 47.99 11.45 -12.08
C GLN A 176 47.05 10.41 -11.47
N PRO A 177 47.04 10.28 -10.13
CA PRO A 177 46.11 9.39 -9.46
C PRO A 177 44.67 9.96 -9.52
N VAL A 178 43.70 9.09 -9.81
CA VAL A 178 42.28 9.48 -9.98
C VAL A 178 41.36 8.42 -9.36
N HIS A 179 40.39 8.86 -8.56
CA HIS A 179 39.28 8.03 -8.09
C HIS A 179 38.08 8.14 -9.03
N LEU A 180 37.25 7.10 -9.04
CA LEU A 180 35.95 7.08 -9.70
C LEU A 180 34.85 7.04 -8.63
N VAL A 181 33.86 7.91 -8.77
CA VAL A 181 32.61 7.85 -8.01
C VAL A 181 31.49 7.73 -9.02
N ALA A 182 30.71 6.66 -8.93
CA ALA A 182 29.77 6.31 -9.95
C ALA A 182 28.39 6.04 -9.36
N HIS A 183 27.37 6.66 -9.94
CA HIS A 183 25.98 6.45 -9.56
C HIS A 183 25.29 5.53 -10.57
N SER A 184 24.54 4.53 -10.08
CA SER A 184 23.70 3.65 -10.89
C SER A 184 24.49 3.06 -12.10
N MET A 185 23.99 3.24 -13.34
CA MET A 185 24.63 2.78 -14.59
C MET A 185 26.08 3.28 -14.76
N GLY A 186 26.47 4.41 -14.17
CA GLY A 186 27.84 4.89 -14.20
C GLY A 186 28.85 3.89 -13.62
N GLY A 187 28.41 3.02 -12.70
CA GLY A 187 29.26 1.96 -12.16
C GLY A 187 29.52 0.85 -13.19
N LEU A 188 28.56 0.57 -14.07
CA LEU A 188 28.77 -0.33 -15.21
C LEU A 188 29.72 0.28 -16.24
N VAL A 189 29.59 1.59 -16.52
CA VAL A 189 30.58 2.33 -17.35
C VAL A 189 31.98 2.19 -16.74
N SER A 190 32.11 2.35 -15.42
CA SER A 190 33.38 2.22 -14.71
C SER A 190 33.96 0.82 -14.79
N ARG A 191 33.16 -0.23 -14.54
CA ARG A 191 33.60 -1.63 -14.65
C ARG A 191 33.97 -2.01 -16.08
N ASN A 192 33.21 -1.52 -17.05
CA ASN A 192 33.50 -1.75 -18.46
C ASN A 192 34.79 -1.03 -18.90
N PHE A 193 35.05 0.17 -18.39
CA PHE A 193 36.34 0.85 -18.54
C PHE A 193 37.50 0.05 -17.96
N ILE A 194 37.33 -0.57 -16.78
CA ILE A 194 38.36 -1.44 -16.18
C ILE A 194 38.62 -2.67 -17.06
N ARG A 195 37.55 -3.27 -17.62
CA ARG A 195 37.63 -4.40 -18.55
C ARG A 195 38.40 -4.05 -19.83
N LEU A 196 38.03 -2.94 -20.48
CA LEU A 196 38.57 -2.55 -21.78
C LEU A 196 39.95 -1.89 -21.67
N TYR A 197 40.21 -1.16 -20.59
CA TYR A 197 41.41 -0.34 -20.40
C TYR A 197 42.13 -0.62 -19.07
N PRO A 198 42.47 -1.89 -18.75
CA PRO A 198 43.05 -2.27 -17.46
C PRO A 198 44.40 -1.59 -17.19
N LYS A 199 45.16 -1.27 -18.24
CA LYS A 199 46.43 -0.52 -18.13
C LYS A 199 46.20 0.90 -17.61
N VAL A 200 45.14 1.58 -18.06
CA VAL A 200 44.79 2.93 -17.62
C VAL A 200 44.29 2.88 -16.17
N TRP A 201 43.40 1.93 -15.84
CA TRP A 201 42.94 1.73 -14.46
C TRP A 201 44.09 1.47 -13.47
N LYS A 202 45.09 0.68 -13.88
CA LYS A 202 46.28 0.42 -13.07
C LYS A 202 47.13 1.68 -12.87
N ALA A 203 47.26 2.53 -13.89
CA ALA A 203 48.02 3.78 -13.82
C ALA A 203 47.36 4.85 -12.94
N MET A 204 46.04 4.81 -12.75
CA MET A 204 45.28 5.75 -11.91
C MET A 204 45.51 5.57 -10.40
N SER A 205 46.23 4.53 -9.97
CA SER A 205 46.46 4.24 -8.55
C SER A 205 47.77 4.83 -8.04
N GLU A 206 47.75 5.43 -6.85
CA GLU A 206 48.96 5.76 -6.09
C GLU A 206 48.97 5.02 -4.74
N PRO A 207 49.54 3.79 -4.69
CA PRO A 207 49.43 2.91 -3.51
C PRO A 207 49.99 3.51 -2.22
N LYS A 208 50.94 4.45 -2.32
CA LYS A 208 51.64 5.03 -1.16
C LYS A 208 50.91 6.19 -0.50
N LYS A 209 49.95 6.84 -1.17
CA LYS A 209 49.30 8.06 -0.66
C LYS A 209 47.77 8.05 -0.70
N ALA A 210 47.15 7.01 -1.25
CA ALA A 210 45.69 6.89 -1.40
C ALA A 210 45.04 8.10 -2.10
N GLN A 211 45.75 8.75 -3.03
CA GLN A 211 45.28 9.95 -3.76
C GLN A 211 44.51 9.61 -5.05
N GLY A 212 44.33 8.32 -5.34
CA GLY A 212 43.62 7.84 -6.52
C GLY A 212 43.53 6.32 -6.58
N GLY A 213 42.77 5.83 -7.56
CA GLY A 213 42.63 4.43 -7.88
C GLY A 213 41.53 3.71 -7.11
N ARG A 214 40.57 4.40 -6.49
CA ARG A 214 39.38 3.74 -5.90
C ARG A 214 38.15 3.95 -6.77
N LEU A 215 37.23 2.99 -6.75
CA LEU A 215 35.91 3.09 -7.36
C LEU A 215 34.83 2.93 -6.27
N ILE A 216 34.01 3.96 -6.09
CA ILE A 216 32.81 3.88 -5.26
C ILE A 216 31.59 3.77 -6.19
N MET A 217 30.79 2.72 -5.99
CA MET A 217 29.55 2.46 -6.71
C MET A 217 28.35 2.73 -5.81
N LEU A 218 27.50 3.67 -6.20
CA LEU A 218 26.26 4.02 -5.50
C LEU A 218 25.09 3.34 -6.21
N GLY A 219 24.54 2.27 -5.62
CA GLY A 219 23.37 1.57 -6.17
C GLY A 219 23.58 0.97 -7.58
N THR A 220 24.81 0.65 -7.98
CA THR A 220 25.09 0.15 -9.34
C THR A 220 24.42 -1.22 -9.60
N PRO A 221 23.62 -1.35 -10.68
CA PRO A 221 23.01 -2.62 -11.10
C PRO A 221 24.06 -3.54 -11.75
N ASN A 222 24.97 -4.09 -10.95
CA ASN A 222 26.10 -4.89 -11.43
C ASN A 222 25.72 -6.12 -12.28
N TYR A 223 24.55 -6.68 -12.01
CA TYR A 223 23.91 -7.75 -12.78
C TYR A 223 22.54 -7.33 -13.32
N GLY A 224 22.33 -6.03 -13.54
CA GLY A 224 21.09 -5.49 -14.11
C GLY A 224 19.97 -5.20 -13.11
N SER A 225 18.78 -4.91 -13.63
CA SER A 225 17.58 -4.56 -12.87
C SER A 225 16.30 -4.93 -13.60
N TYR A 226 15.35 -5.54 -12.89
CA TYR A 226 14.00 -5.83 -13.42
C TYR A 226 13.19 -4.55 -13.69
N ALA A 227 13.59 -3.40 -13.15
CA ALA A 227 12.93 -2.12 -13.44
C ALA A 227 13.02 -1.75 -14.93
N ILE A 228 14.07 -2.19 -15.61
CA ILE A 228 14.23 -2.01 -17.06
C ILE A 228 13.22 -2.84 -17.83
N ALA A 229 13.02 -4.10 -17.45
CA ALA A 229 12.01 -4.95 -18.06
C ALA A 229 10.59 -4.36 -17.86
N GLN A 230 10.31 -3.80 -16.67
CA GLN A 230 9.05 -3.10 -16.40
C GLN A 230 8.87 -1.83 -17.27
N ALA A 231 9.95 -1.08 -17.51
CA ALA A 231 9.93 0.10 -18.39
C ALA A 231 9.67 -0.29 -19.85
N MET A 232 10.33 -1.34 -20.34
CA MET A 232 10.19 -1.82 -21.72
C MET A 232 8.76 -2.29 -22.08
N VAL A 233 7.95 -2.62 -21.06
CA VAL A 233 6.53 -3.02 -21.24
C VAL A 233 5.53 -1.89 -20.88
N GLY A 234 6.01 -0.66 -20.68
CA GLY A 234 5.19 0.52 -20.39
C GLY A 234 4.54 0.53 -19.00
N LYS A 235 4.99 -0.33 -18.08
CA LYS A 235 4.41 -0.40 -16.72
C LYS A 235 5.11 0.52 -15.72
N ASP A 236 6.32 0.98 -16.03
CA ASP A 236 7.11 1.90 -15.19
C ASP A 236 6.49 3.30 -15.12
N ARG A 237 6.64 3.97 -13.96
CA ARG A 237 6.12 5.32 -13.73
C ARG A 237 6.71 6.35 -14.70
N LEU A 238 8.02 6.30 -14.96
CA LEU A 238 8.69 7.24 -15.86
C LEU A 238 8.06 7.21 -17.25
N VAL A 239 7.87 6.02 -17.82
CA VAL A 239 7.35 5.85 -19.18
C VAL A 239 5.94 6.42 -19.29
N LYS A 240 5.09 6.19 -18.27
CA LYS A 240 3.74 6.76 -18.21
C LYS A 240 3.75 8.29 -18.13
N LEU A 241 4.67 8.88 -17.36
CA LEU A 241 4.77 10.33 -17.26
C LEU A 241 5.34 10.96 -18.54
N LEU A 242 6.28 10.31 -19.22
CA LEU A 242 6.79 10.74 -20.51
C LEU A 242 5.68 10.73 -21.57
N ALA A 243 4.95 9.62 -21.69
CA ALA A 243 3.82 9.50 -22.62
C ALA A 243 2.66 10.47 -22.29
N ALA A 244 2.54 10.90 -21.03
CA ALA A 244 1.55 11.91 -20.66
C ALA A 244 2.02 13.34 -20.96
N ALA A 245 3.32 13.61 -20.85
CA ALA A 245 3.90 14.90 -21.17
C ALA A 245 3.90 15.17 -22.68
N ASP A 246 4.17 14.15 -23.49
CA ASP A 246 4.23 14.27 -24.94
C ASP A 246 2.82 14.43 -25.54
N LEU A 247 2.55 15.55 -26.21
CA LEU A 247 1.28 15.80 -26.89
C LEU A 247 1.24 15.24 -28.32
N HIS A 248 2.40 14.83 -28.85
CA HIS A 248 2.56 14.36 -30.22
C HIS A 248 2.62 12.83 -30.28
N ASN A 249 3.20 12.19 -29.27
CA ASN A 249 3.39 10.74 -29.21
C ASN A 249 2.53 10.07 -28.14
N ASN A 250 1.91 8.96 -28.51
CA ASN A 250 1.23 8.07 -27.56
C ASN A 250 2.22 7.09 -26.89
N LEU A 251 1.73 6.30 -25.93
CA LEU A 251 2.56 5.37 -25.16
C LEU A 251 3.31 4.35 -26.04
N ASP A 252 2.69 3.82 -27.09
CA ASP A 252 3.32 2.82 -27.95
C ASP A 252 4.45 3.46 -28.78
N GLU A 253 4.26 4.68 -29.29
CA GLU A 253 5.29 5.47 -30.02
C GLU A 253 6.46 5.85 -29.10
N VAL A 254 6.18 6.28 -27.86
CA VAL A 254 7.23 6.52 -26.85
C VAL A 254 8.01 5.23 -26.56
N LEU A 255 7.35 4.08 -26.51
CA LEU A 255 8.01 2.80 -26.32
C LEU A 255 8.87 2.40 -27.52
N GLU A 256 8.49 2.73 -28.75
CA GLU A 256 9.31 2.50 -29.95
C GLU A 256 10.66 3.21 -29.84
N VAL A 257 10.66 4.47 -29.40
CA VAL A 257 11.89 5.24 -29.17
C VAL A 257 12.71 4.65 -28.02
N LEU A 258 12.10 4.48 -26.83
CA LEU A 258 12.82 4.06 -25.62
C LEU A 258 13.39 2.64 -25.73
N ASN A 259 12.68 1.73 -26.41
CA ASN A 259 13.13 0.36 -26.63
C ASN A 259 14.14 0.25 -27.79
N GLY A 260 14.50 1.34 -28.46
CA GLY A 260 15.64 1.42 -29.38
C GLY A 260 16.99 1.67 -28.68
N PHE A 261 17.02 1.99 -27.39
CA PHE A 261 18.24 2.37 -26.68
C PHE A 261 19.05 1.16 -26.21
N VAL A 262 20.16 0.84 -26.88
CA VAL A 262 21.07 -0.28 -26.53
C VAL A 262 21.54 -0.23 -25.08
N GLY A 263 21.81 0.97 -24.55
CA GLY A 263 22.24 1.17 -23.16
C GLY A 263 21.23 0.62 -22.15
N SER A 264 19.92 0.74 -22.45
CA SER A 264 18.86 0.18 -21.61
C SER A 264 18.92 -1.35 -21.57
N TYR A 265 19.19 -2.01 -22.69
CA TYR A 265 19.31 -3.47 -22.74
C TYR A 265 20.46 -3.98 -21.89
N GLN A 266 21.60 -3.25 -21.84
CA GLN A 266 22.77 -3.59 -21.03
C GLN A 266 22.52 -3.45 -19.50
N LEU A 267 21.33 -2.98 -19.11
CA LEU A 267 20.84 -2.92 -17.73
C LEU A 267 19.78 -3.99 -17.41
N LEU A 268 19.36 -4.83 -18.38
CA LEU A 268 18.49 -5.97 -18.08
C LEU A 268 19.17 -6.93 -17.09
N PRO A 269 18.41 -7.72 -16.32
CA PRO A 269 19.01 -8.71 -15.43
C PRO A 269 19.97 -9.63 -16.19
N SER A 270 21.14 -9.91 -15.62
CA SER A 270 22.14 -10.77 -16.23
C SER A 270 21.57 -12.18 -16.44
N PRO A 271 21.74 -12.80 -17.62
CA PRO A 271 21.28 -14.17 -17.87
C PRO A 271 21.80 -15.19 -16.85
N ALA A 272 22.99 -14.95 -16.28
CA ALA A 272 23.60 -15.81 -15.27
C ALA A 272 22.94 -15.71 -13.88
N LYS A 273 22.08 -14.70 -13.66
CA LYS A 273 21.31 -14.50 -12.42
C LYS A 273 19.83 -14.82 -12.57
N LEU A 274 19.35 -15.05 -13.79
CA LEU A 274 17.98 -15.39 -14.09
C LEU A 274 17.72 -16.88 -13.84
N VAL A 275 16.57 -17.20 -13.25
CA VAL A 275 16.09 -18.59 -13.21
C VAL A 275 15.57 -19.02 -14.60
N ASP A 276 15.44 -20.32 -14.85
CA ASP A 276 15.06 -20.84 -16.17
C ASP A 276 13.76 -20.23 -16.73
N SER A 277 12.76 -19.98 -15.88
CA SER A 277 11.50 -19.35 -16.28
C SER A 277 11.63 -17.89 -16.71
N GLU A 278 12.71 -17.21 -16.31
CA GLU A 278 12.95 -15.80 -16.61
C GLU A 278 13.82 -15.60 -17.85
N GLN A 279 14.47 -16.65 -18.37
CA GLN A 279 15.34 -16.59 -19.55
C GLN A 279 14.61 -16.08 -20.80
N GLY A 280 13.26 -16.13 -20.80
CA GLY A 280 12.42 -15.50 -21.80
C GLY A 280 12.69 -14.00 -22.00
N LEU A 281 13.23 -13.28 -21.02
CA LEU A 281 13.65 -11.88 -21.18
C LEU A 281 14.64 -11.68 -22.34
N TYR A 282 15.48 -12.66 -22.62
CA TYR A 282 16.45 -12.62 -23.73
C TYR A 282 15.96 -13.32 -25.01
N ASN A 283 14.65 -13.51 -25.12
CA ASN A 283 14.00 -14.01 -26.33
C ASN A 283 12.98 -12.97 -26.81
N SER A 284 13.23 -12.36 -27.96
CA SER A 284 12.36 -11.31 -28.52
C SER A 284 10.91 -11.77 -28.70
N SER A 285 10.66 -13.05 -28.97
CA SER A 285 9.29 -13.55 -29.13
C SER A 285 8.48 -13.53 -27.82
N ALA A 286 9.12 -13.55 -26.66
CA ALA A 286 8.46 -13.50 -25.36
C ALA A 286 7.86 -12.12 -25.05
N TRP A 287 8.30 -11.07 -25.75
CA TRP A 287 7.84 -9.70 -25.55
C TRP A 287 6.54 -9.38 -26.29
N GLY A 288 6.06 -10.26 -27.17
CA GLY A 288 4.78 -10.10 -27.85
C GLY A 288 4.72 -8.82 -28.69
N ARG A 289 3.83 -7.90 -28.31
CA ARG A 289 3.59 -6.64 -29.04
C ARG A 289 4.61 -5.53 -28.77
N TYR A 290 5.45 -5.67 -27.74
CA TYR A 290 6.37 -4.60 -27.34
C TYR A 290 7.55 -4.49 -28.33
N PRO A 291 7.98 -3.28 -28.73
CA PRO A 291 8.92 -3.06 -29.83
C PRO A 291 10.37 -3.35 -29.42
N ILE A 292 10.71 -4.64 -29.29
CA ILE A 292 12.02 -5.10 -28.81
C ILE A 292 12.96 -5.45 -29.96
N VAL A 293 14.20 -4.97 -29.88
CA VAL A 293 15.24 -5.21 -30.89
C VAL A 293 16.09 -6.41 -30.48
N ALA A 294 15.94 -7.53 -31.21
CA ALA A 294 16.64 -8.79 -30.91
C ALA A 294 18.18 -8.64 -30.86
N ALA A 295 18.76 -7.85 -31.77
CA ALA A 295 20.19 -7.59 -31.79
C ALA A 295 20.69 -6.91 -30.49
N HIS A 296 19.86 -6.09 -29.85
CA HIS A 296 20.20 -5.42 -28.59
C HIS A 296 20.14 -6.40 -27.40
N LEU A 297 19.21 -7.37 -27.40
CA LEU A 297 19.19 -8.47 -26.42
C LEU A 297 20.47 -9.32 -26.51
N ASP A 298 20.91 -9.66 -27.73
CA ASP A 298 22.15 -10.41 -27.93
C ASP A 298 23.38 -9.61 -27.47
N ARG A 299 23.40 -8.30 -27.76
CA ARG A 299 24.46 -7.42 -27.29
C ARG A 299 24.50 -7.33 -25.77
N ALA A 300 23.35 -7.23 -25.10
CA ALA A 300 23.24 -7.23 -23.64
C ALA A 300 23.70 -8.56 -23.02
N ARG A 301 23.31 -9.70 -23.61
CA ARG A 301 23.79 -11.03 -23.20
C ARG A 301 25.32 -11.08 -23.22
N LYS A 302 25.92 -10.60 -24.33
CA LYS A 302 27.37 -10.51 -24.46
C LYS A 302 27.99 -9.55 -23.44
N PHE A 303 27.38 -8.39 -23.21
CA PHE A 303 27.89 -7.40 -22.26
C PHE A 303 27.96 -7.96 -20.83
N HIS A 304 26.92 -8.66 -20.37
CA HIS A 304 26.94 -9.32 -19.06
C HIS A 304 28.01 -10.41 -18.97
N ALA A 305 28.15 -11.24 -20.01
CA ALA A 305 29.20 -12.25 -20.06
C ALA A 305 30.61 -11.63 -20.03
N ASP A 306 30.82 -10.52 -20.75
CA ASP A 306 32.10 -9.80 -20.77
C ASP A 306 32.43 -9.17 -19.40
N LEU A 307 31.41 -8.80 -18.60
CA LEU A 307 31.58 -8.28 -17.24
C LEU A 307 31.67 -9.37 -16.16
N ASP A 308 31.24 -10.59 -16.43
CA ASP A 308 31.28 -11.72 -15.48
C ASP A 308 32.64 -12.43 -15.48
N VAL A 309 33.71 -11.64 -15.46
CA VAL A 309 35.09 -12.14 -15.36
C VAL A 309 35.81 -11.48 -14.17
N PRO A 310 36.63 -12.23 -13.40
CA PRO A 310 37.26 -11.72 -12.18
C PRO A 310 38.16 -10.48 -12.39
N THR A 311 38.69 -10.27 -13.58
CA THR A 311 39.54 -9.11 -13.88
C THR A 311 38.78 -7.78 -13.92
N THR A 312 37.44 -7.81 -13.89
CA THR A 312 36.60 -6.59 -13.82
C THR A 312 36.27 -6.17 -12.39
N THR A 313 36.68 -6.95 -11.39
CA THR A 313 36.47 -6.66 -9.98
C THR A 313 37.81 -6.54 -9.26
N ASP A 314 37.95 -5.48 -8.46
CA ASP A 314 39.17 -5.16 -7.71
C ASP A 314 38.78 -4.89 -6.25
N PRO A 315 38.59 -5.95 -5.42
CA PRO A 315 38.07 -5.85 -4.06
C PRO A 315 38.79 -4.87 -3.13
N GLU A 316 40.08 -4.64 -3.34
CA GLU A 316 40.88 -3.72 -2.51
C GLU A 316 40.63 -2.24 -2.86
N ARG A 317 40.15 -2.00 -4.10
CA ARG A 317 39.99 -0.67 -4.69
C ARG A 317 38.53 -0.31 -4.94
N MET A 318 37.61 -1.27 -4.89
CA MET A 318 36.19 -1.08 -5.11
C MET A 318 35.40 -1.05 -3.80
N THR A 319 34.33 -0.28 -3.79
CA THR A 319 33.36 -0.26 -2.69
C THR A 319 31.97 -0.08 -3.26
N TYR A 320 30.99 -0.81 -2.72
CA TYR A 320 29.60 -0.70 -3.07
C TYR A 320 28.81 -0.07 -1.92
N ILE A 321 27.95 0.91 -2.22
CA ILE A 321 27.00 1.48 -1.27
C ILE A 321 25.60 1.08 -1.74
N ALA A 322 24.93 0.26 -0.95
CA ALA A 322 23.64 -0.34 -1.22
C ALA A 322 22.52 0.41 -0.46
N GLY A 323 21.51 0.90 -1.19
CA GLY A 323 20.25 1.25 -0.56
C GLY A 323 19.50 0.00 -0.06
N CYS A 324 18.70 0.12 0.98
CA CYS A 324 17.85 -0.95 1.50
C CYS A 324 16.46 -0.44 1.91
N ASN A 325 15.55 -1.37 2.18
CA ASN A 325 14.18 -1.13 2.68
C ASN A 325 13.29 -0.33 1.72
N GLN A 326 13.56 -0.46 0.42
CA GLN A 326 12.74 0.08 -0.65
C GLN A 326 12.12 -1.06 -1.45
N GLU A 327 10.87 -0.93 -1.84
CA GLU A 327 10.23 -1.92 -2.70
C GLU A 327 10.89 -1.97 -4.06
N THR A 328 11.50 -3.10 -4.36
CA THR A 328 12.38 -3.31 -5.50
C THR A 328 11.96 -4.56 -6.24
N LEU A 329 11.84 -4.48 -7.57
CA LEU A 329 11.47 -5.64 -8.38
C LEU A 329 12.55 -6.72 -8.33
N ASN A 330 12.19 -7.96 -7.99
CA ASN A 330 13.16 -9.06 -7.76
C ASN A 330 12.92 -10.33 -8.58
N GLY A 331 11.93 -10.32 -9.48
CA GLY A 331 11.63 -11.45 -10.35
C GLY A 331 10.61 -11.08 -11.41
N VAL A 332 10.49 -11.92 -12.44
CA VAL A 332 9.47 -11.77 -13.48
C VAL A 332 8.86 -13.11 -13.88
N THR A 333 7.53 -13.17 -14.01
CA THR A 333 6.82 -14.30 -14.61
C THR A 333 6.31 -13.87 -15.99
N ILE A 334 6.58 -14.68 -17.01
CA ILE A 334 6.10 -14.47 -18.38
C ILE A 334 5.08 -15.57 -18.69
N ASP A 335 3.78 -15.27 -18.49
CA ASP A 335 2.70 -16.25 -18.66
C ASP A 335 2.42 -16.56 -20.13
N ALA A 336 2.60 -15.55 -20.98
CA ALA A 336 2.43 -15.59 -22.43
C ALA A 336 3.21 -14.44 -23.07
N PRO A 337 3.48 -14.46 -24.39
CA PRO A 337 4.11 -13.34 -25.08
C PRO A 337 3.44 -11.99 -24.77
N GLY A 338 4.19 -11.05 -24.19
CA GLY A 338 3.70 -9.73 -23.80
C GLY A 338 3.00 -9.66 -22.43
N MET A 339 2.85 -10.77 -21.71
CA MET A 339 2.19 -10.85 -20.40
C MET A 339 3.22 -11.04 -19.28
N PHE A 340 3.67 -9.92 -18.69
CA PHE A 340 4.69 -9.89 -17.65
C PHE A 340 4.11 -9.55 -16.29
N GLU A 341 4.37 -10.38 -15.28
CA GLU A 341 4.11 -10.11 -13.86
C GLU A 341 5.43 -9.98 -13.11
N PHE A 342 5.52 -9.06 -12.15
CA PHE A 342 6.76 -8.76 -11.44
C PHE A 342 6.61 -8.96 -9.93
N ASP A 343 7.60 -9.59 -9.32
CA ASP A 343 7.69 -9.76 -7.88
C ASP A 343 8.42 -8.58 -7.23
N VAL A 344 8.16 -8.36 -5.93
CA VAL A 344 8.79 -7.28 -5.13
C VAL A 344 9.52 -7.80 -3.90
N THR A 345 10.61 -7.14 -3.53
CA THR A 345 11.35 -7.34 -2.28
C THR A 345 11.72 -6.02 -1.63
N LEU A 346 12.01 -6.03 -0.32
CA LEU A 346 12.59 -4.89 0.41
C LEU A 346 14.13 -4.91 0.45
N LYS A 347 14.75 -5.97 -0.07
CA LYS A 347 16.21 -6.11 -0.18
C LYS A 347 16.73 -5.37 -1.41
N GLY A 348 16.59 -4.05 -1.40
CA GLY A 348 17.03 -3.19 -2.50
C GLY A 348 16.70 -1.72 -2.25
N ASP A 349 17.06 -0.91 -3.24
CA ASP A 349 16.97 0.55 -3.22
C ASP A 349 15.80 1.12 -4.04
N GLY A 350 14.90 0.28 -4.54
CA GLY A 350 13.74 0.65 -5.34
C GLY A 350 13.94 0.45 -6.83
N ARG A 351 15.19 0.27 -7.27
CA ARG A 351 15.55 -0.10 -8.65
C ARG A 351 16.41 -1.36 -8.69
N VAL A 352 17.37 -1.49 -7.78
CA VAL A 352 18.38 -2.55 -7.79
C VAL A 352 18.27 -3.37 -6.52
N THR A 353 18.05 -4.68 -6.68
CA THR A 353 18.04 -5.61 -5.54
C THR A 353 19.45 -5.87 -5.06
N HIS A 354 19.62 -6.24 -3.80
CA HIS A 354 20.92 -6.70 -3.29
C HIS A 354 21.45 -7.89 -4.12
N ALA A 355 20.58 -8.79 -4.54
CA ALA A 355 20.96 -9.93 -5.38
C ALA A 355 21.59 -9.53 -6.72
N LEU A 356 21.14 -8.42 -7.33
CA LEU A 356 21.66 -7.94 -8.61
C LEU A 356 22.70 -6.83 -8.49
N GLY A 357 22.80 -6.16 -7.33
CA GLY A 357 23.78 -5.09 -7.09
C GLY A 357 25.10 -5.57 -6.49
N LEU A 358 25.07 -6.56 -5.60
CA LEU A 358 26.24 -6.95 -4.81
C LEU A 358 27.27 -7.76 -5.62
N LEU A 359 28.54 -7.35 -5.58
CA LEU A 359 29.64 -8.07 -6.19
C LEU A 359 30.37 -8.96 -5.18
N PRO A 360 30.64 -10.25 -5.50
CA PRO A 360 31.41 -11.12 -4.63
C PRO A 360 32.77 -10.52 -4.26
N GLY A 361 33.09 -10.51 -2.97
CA GLY A 361 34.36 -10.02 -2.43
C GLY A 361 34.51 -8.50 -2.35
N VAL A 362 33.66 -7.70 -2.99
CA VAL A 362 33.73 -6.24 -2.94
C VAL A 362 33.11 -5.74 -1.61
N PRO A 363 33.82 -4.93 -0.81
CA PRO A 363 33.27 -4.32 0.40
C PRO A 363 31.96 -3.58 0.13
N THR A 364 30.94 -3.88 0.93
CA THR A 364 29.61 -3.28 0.81
C THR A 364 29.21 -2.56 2.09
N TYR A 365 28.64 -1.37 1.93
CA TYR A 365 27.99 -0.61 3.00
C TYR A 365 26.52 -0.40 2.67
N TYR A 366 25.67 -0.32 3.70
CA TYR A 366 24.22 -0.23 3.59
C TYR A 366 23.67 1.05 4.20
N VAL A 367 22.65 1.60 3.55
CA VAL A 367 21.90 2.77 4.01
C VAL A 367 20.41 2.59 3.68
N ASP A 368 19.52 2.96 4.60
CA ASP A 368 18.08 2.97 4.34
C ASP A 368 17.72 4.20 3.49
N GLU A 369 17.82 4.04 2.17
CA GLU A 369 17.65 5.12 1.20
C GLU A 369 17.18 4.59 -0.16
N ILE A 370 16.44 5.43 -0.89
CA ILE A 370 15.99 5.16 -2.26
C ILE A 370 17.08 5.47 -3.30
N HIS A 371 17.08 4.71 -4.39
CA HIS A 371 18.11 4.70 -5.44
C HIS A 371 18.58 6.10 -5.84
N GLY A 372 17.65 7.00 -6.20
CA GLY A 372 17.98 8.34 -6.69
C GLY A 372 18.52 9.31 -5.65
N ASP A 373 18.32 9.00 -4.37
CA ASP A 373 18.68 9.86 -3.25
C ASP A 373 20.01 9.43 -2.61
N LEU A 374 20.53 8.25 -2.95
CA LEU A 374 21.83 7.74 -2.48
C LEU A 374 22.95 8.78 -2.64
N GLN A 375 23.03 9.43 -3.80
CA GLN A 375 24.11 10.40 -4.07
C GLN A 375 24.02 11.66 -3.20
N LYS A 376 22.83 12.10 -2.78
CA LYS A 376 22.66 13.31 -1.97
C LYS A 376 22.43 13.04 -0.48
N ASN A 377 22.31 11.77 -0.08
CA ASN A 377 22.16 11.37 1.31
C ASN A 377 23.39 11.79 2.13
N GLU A 378 23.19 12.47 3.25
CA GLU A 378 24.28 13.05 4.04
C GLU A 378 25.26 11.99 4.56
N GLN A 379 24.77 10.83 4.99
CA GLN A 379 25.61 9.75 5.49
C GLN A 379 26.44 9.13 4.37
N VAL A 380 25.86 9.00 3.17
CA VAL A 380 26.58 8.54 1.99
C VAL A 380 27.66 9.54 1.58
N LEU A 381 27.35 10.83 1.54
CA LEU A 381 28.30 11.90 1.23
C LEU A 381 29.48 11.92 2.22
N GLU A 382 29.22 11.73 3.52
CA GLU A 382 30.26 11.61 4.55
C GLU A 382 31.10 10.35 4.38
N ALA A 383 30.45 9.19 4.20
CA ALA A 383 31.11 7.91 3.97
C ALA A 383 32.01 7.92 2.73
N MET A 384 31.57 8.58 1.64
CA MET A 384 32.36 8.71 0.42
C MET A 384 33.73 9.37 0.69
N ASP A 385 33.78 10.43 1.50
CA ASP A 385 35.05 11.09 1.83
C ASP A 385 35.99 10.17 2.63
N GLU A 386 35.43 9.39 3.58
CA GLU A 386 36.21 8.41 4.35
C GLU A 386 36.74 7.25 3.51
N ILE A 387 35.90 6.71 2.62
CA ILE A 387 36.24 5.60 1.73
C ILE A 387 37.30 6.03 0.72
N LEU A 388 37.18 7.23 0.14
CA LEU A 388 38.21 7.74 -0.78
C LEU A 388 39.56 7.86 -0.08
N ARG A 389 39.58 8.35 1.17
CA ARG A 389 40.81 8.56 1.94
C ARG A 389 41.42 7.28 2.49
N THR A 390 40.60 6.37 3.01
CA THR A 390 41.08 5.23 3.83
C THR A 390 40.70 3.86 3.26
N GLY A 391 39.77 3.81 2.30
CA GLY A 391 39.19 2.58 1.76
C GLY A 391 38.08 1.98 2.60
N LYS A 392 37.74 2.58 3.75
CA LYS A 392 36.68 2.10 4.65
C LYS A 392 35.93 3.28 5.26
N THR A 393 34.75 3.02 5.80
CA THR A 393 34.00 3.98 6.61
C THR A 393 33.40 3.30 7.85
N GLY A 394 33.24 4.07 8.92
CA GLY A 394 32.43 3.68 10.09
C GLY A 394 31.04 4.32 10.12
N VAL A 395 30.73 5.20 9.15
CA VAL A 395 29.48 5.96 9.10
C VAL A 395 28.30 5.08 8.68
N LEU A 396 28.52 4.18 7.71
CA LEU A 396 27.51 3.29 7.16
C LEU A 396 27.66 1.87 7.71
N ALA A 397 26.53 1.16 7.81
CA ALA A 397 26.50 -0.22 8.28
C ALA A 397 27.12 -1.17 7.26
N THR A 398 27.77 -2.24 7.73
CA THR A 398 28.31 -3.32 6.87
C THR A 398 27.32 -4.45 6.61
N GLU A 399 26.15 -4.38 7.25
CA GLU A 399 25.02 -5.30 7.06
C GLU A 399 23.77 -4.47 6.73
N PRO A 400 22.77 -5.03 6.01
CA PRO A 400 21.53 -4.33 5.71
C PRO A 400 20.90 -3.73 6.96
N VAL A 401 20.62 -2.43 6.92
CA VAL A 401 19.99 -1.72 8.03
C VAL A 401 18.59 -2.30 8.24
N ALA A 402 18.28 -2.72 9.47
CA ALA A 402 16.94 -3.18 9.81
C ALA A 402 15.92 -2.09 9.45
N ALA A 403 14.88 -2.46 8.69
CA ALA A 403 13.82 -1.53 8.32
C ALA A 403 13.27 -0.85 9.58
N ARG A 404 13.33 0.49 9.62
CA ARG A 404 12.61 1.26 10.63
C ARG A 404 11.13 0.91 10.47
N ALA A 405 10.51 0.45 11.54
CA ALA A 405 9.08 0.13 11.52
C ALA A 405 8.30 1.36 11.03
N VAL A 406 7.23 1.15 10.24
CA VAL A 406 6.49 2.15 9.45
C VAL A 406 7.00 2.38 8.01
N ARG A 407 7.01 1.32 7.20
CA ARG A 407 6.74 1.48 5.76
C ARG A 407 5.78 0.39 5.30
N SER A 408 4.49 0.71 5.40
CA SER A 408 3.41 -0.08 4.81
C SER A 408 3.72 -0.26 3.32
N LEU A 409 3.77 -1.51 2.85
CA LEU A 409 3.88 -1.78 1.42
C LEU A 409 2.69 -1.07 0.74
N THR A 410 2.98 -0.07 -0.07
CA THR A 410 1.90 0.68 -0.73
C THR A 410 1.26 -0.28 -1.71
N SER A 411 -0.02 -0.60 -1.55
CA SER A 411 -0.65 -1.58 -2.44
C SER A 411 -0.45 -1.17 -3.90
N THR A 412 -0.13 -2.13 -4.76
CA THR A 412 0.11 -1.93 -6.20
C THR A 412 -1.01 -1.13 -6.85
N ARG A 413 -2.25 -1.28 -6.36
CA ARG A 413 -3.42 -0.53 -6.79
C ARG A 413 -3.37 0.95 -6.39
N VAL A 414 -2.95 1.28 -5.17
CA VAL A 414 -2.80 2.68 -4.72
C VAL A 414 -1.73 3.39 -5.54
N ARG A 415 -0.61 2.73 -5.84
CA ARG A 415 0.41 3.28 -6.73
C ARG A 415 -0.11 3.49 -8.14
N ALA A 416 -0.80 2.49 -8.71
CA ALA A 416 -1.36 2.63 -10.05
C ALA A 416 -2.37 3.78 -10.16
N VAL A 417 -3.16 4.02 -9.11
CA VAL A 417 -4.09 5.17 -9.05
C VAL A 417 -3.31 6.49 -8.97
N ARG A 418 -2.31 6.58 -8.09
CA ARG A 418 -1.47 7.77 -7.96
C ARG A 418 -0.71 8.09 -9.25
N ASP A 419 -0.05 7.10 -9.85
CA ASP A 419 0.65 7.26 -11.12
C ASP A 419 -0.30 7.72 -12.24
N GLY A 420 -1.54 7.21 -12.24
CA GLY A 420 -2.58 7.65 -13.17
C GLY A 420 -3.08 9.08 -12.92
N GLN A 421 -3.09 9.55 -11.67
CA GLN A 421 -3.40 10.94 -11.33
C GLN A 421 -2.27 11.88 -11.74
N ASP A 422 -1.03 11.53 -11.40
CA ASP A 422 0.18 12.27 -11.77
C ASP A 422 0.27 12.43 -13.30
N ALA A 423 0.06 11.34 -14.05
CA ALA A 423 0.06 11.35 -15.51
C ALA A 423 -1.02 12.30 -16.08
N LYS A 424 -2.26 12.24 -15.58
CA LYS A 424 -3.33 13.16 -16.00
C LYS A 424 -2.99 14.62 -15.72
N GLN A 425 -2.36 14.90 -14.58
CA GLN A 425 -1.96 16.26 -14.22
C GLN A 425 -0.82 16.76 -15.10
N ILE A 426 0.19 15.94 -15.38
CA ILE A 426 1.24 16.29 -16.35
C ILE A 426 0.63 16.59 -17.72
N HIS A 427 -0.27 15.74 -18.21
CA HIS A 427 -0.92 15.94 -19.50
C HIS A 427 -1.68 17.26 -19.56
N HIS A 428 -2.45 17.57 -18.51
CA HIS A 428 -3.16 18.84 -18.43
C HIS A 428 -2.21 20.06 -18.43
N ILE A 429 -1.10 19.97 -17.68
CA ILE A 429 -0.07 21.01 -17.68
C ILE A 429 0.58 21.12 -19.06
N ALA A 430 0.78 20.01 -19.78
CA ALA A 430 1.32 20.01 -21.13
C ALA A 430 0.37 20.77 -22.09
N GLU A 431 -0.93 20.45 -22.09
CA GLU A 431 -1.95 21.17 -22.88
C GLU A 431 -1.95 22.68 -22.58
N GLU A 432 -2.01 23.06 -21.31
CA GLU A 432 -1.98 24.48 -20.92
C GLU A 432 -0.64 25.16 -21.26
N THR A 433 0.44 24.39 -21.30
CA THR A 433 1.78 24.89 -21.66
C THR A 433 1.88 25.18 -23.15
N ASP A 434 1.34 24.30 -23.99
CA ASP A 434 1.24 24.50 -25.43
C ASP A 434 0.35 25.71 -25.76
N ASP A 435 -0.79 25.83 -25.08
CA ASP A 435 -1.71 26.98 -25.18
C ASP A 435 -1.17 28.29 -24.56
N HIS A 436 0.05 28.28 -24.01
CA HIS A 436 0.69 29.41 -23.30
C HIS A 436 -0.07 29.92 -22.07
N GLN A 437 -0.97 29.10 -21.50
CA GLN A 437 -1.81 29.41 -20.34
C GLN A 437 -1.20 28.97 -19.01
N SER A 438 -0.31 27.97 -19.01
CA SER A 438 0.28 27.46 -17.78
C SER A 438 1.27 28.43 -17.14
N SER A 439 1.31 28.42 -15.81
CA SER A 439 2.25 29.20 -15.02
C SER A 439 3.64 28.56 -15.02
N ALA A 440 4.67 29.37 -14.76
CA ALA A 440 6.03 28.87 -14.54
C ALA A 440 6.15 27.92 -13.33
N ALA A 441 5.20 27.94 -12.38
CA ALA A 441 5.20 27.02 -11.25
C ALA A 441 4.70 25.63 -11.65
N GLU A 442 3.63 25.55 -12.45
CA GLU A 442 3.10 24.28 -12.98
C GLU A 442 4.11 23.57 -13.87
N ARG A 443 4.77 24.30 -14.79
CA ARG A 443 5.83 23.74 -15.64
C ARG A 443 6.98 23.17 -14.83
N ARG A 444 7.43 23.88 -13.79
CA ARG A 444 8.49 23.41 -12.87
C ARG A 444 8.07 22.18 -12.09
N TRP A 445 6.82 22.15 -11.61
CA TRP A 445 6.29 20.99 -10.91
C TRP A 445 6.28 19.76 -11.81
N ALA A 446 5.81 19.88 -13.06
CA ALA A 446 5.82 18.79 -14.03
C ALA A 446 7.24 18.31 -14.35
N GLU A 447 8.16 19.25 -14.59
CA GLU A 447 9.57 18.94 -14.83
C GLU A 447 10.24 18.28 -13.62
N GLN A 448 9.94 18.74 -12.39
CA GLN A 448 10.45 18.15 -11.16
C GLN A 448 9.91 16.73 -10.96
N LEU A 449 8.63 16.49 -11.26
CA LEU A 449 8.02 15.17 -11.15
C LEU A 449 8.62 14.17 -12.15
N LEU A 450 8.87 14.62 -13.39
CA LEU A 450 9.61 13.83 -14.37
C LEU A 450 11.03 13.52 -13.89
N ARG A 451 11.77 14.52 -13.38
CA ARG A 451 13.13 14.32 -12.82
C ARG A 451 13.13 13.34 -11.64
N GLN A 452 12.13 13.38 -10.77
CA GLN A 452 11.99 12.42 -9.68
C GLN A 452 11.76 11.00 -10.19
N ALA A 453 10.94 10.82 -11.24
CA ALA A 453 10.71 9.52 -11.85
C ALA A 453 11.96 8.98 -12.55
N ILE A 454 12.69 9.85 -13.28
CA ILE A 454 13.99 9.54 -13.91
C ILE A 454 14.97 9.06 -12.86
N MET A 455 15.12 9.83 -11.78
CA MET A 455 16.12 9.53 -10.77
C MET A 455 15.68 8.43 -9.81
N ALA A 456 14.39 8.04 -9.79
CA ALA A 456 13.83 7.14 -8.79
C ALA A 456 13.98 7.68 -7.36
N GLN A 457 13.53 8.93 -7.16
CA GLN A 457 13.60 9.63 -5.87
C GLN A 457 12.31 9.49 -5.09
N ALA A 458 12.41 9.63 -3.77
CA ALA A 458 11.22 9.69 -2.93
C ALA A 458 10.43 10.97 -3.26
N PRO A 459 9.08 10.95 -3.21
CA PRO A 459 8.33 12.18 -3.17
C PRO A 459 8.80 13.00 -1.96
N PRO A 460 8.90 14.34 -2.08
CA PRO A 460 9.45 15.17 -1.03
C PRO A 460 8.73 14.92 0.29
N THR A 461 9.44 14.39 1.28
CA THR A 461 8.95 14.33 2.65
C THR A 461 9.08 15.72 3.23
N SER A 462 7.99 16.45 3.45
CA SER A 462 8.12 17.63 4.29
C SER A 462 6.88 17.95 5.12
N ARG A 463 7.15 18.03 6.44
CA ARG A 463 6.54 18.99 7.38
C ARG A 463 6.73 20.46 6.94
N ALA A 464 7.36 20.72 5.79
CA ALA A 464 7.67 22.04 5.23
C ALA A 464 6.81 22.41 4.00
N ALA A 465 5.82 21.58 3.64
CA ALA A 465 4.78 21.98 2.69
C ALA A 465 3.89 23.08 3.30
N THR A 466 3.85 23.17 4.64
CA THR A 466 3.22 24.28 5.36
C THR A 466 4.03 25.57 5.32
N ASP A 467 5.37 25.52 5.32
CA ASP A 467 6.21 26.72 5.38
C ASP A 467 6.61 27.25 4.00
N SER A 468 6.78 26.38 3.01
CA SER A 468 7.00 26.79 1.61
C SER A 468 5.73 27.40 0.99
N VAL A 469 4.54 26.93 1.37
CA VAL A 469 3.25 27.55 1.02
C VAL A 469 3.05 28.89 1.75
N GLN A 470 3.52 29.03 3.00
CA GLN A 470 3.49 30.30 3.73
C GLN A 470 4.52 31.34 3.20
N ALA A 471 5.69 30.89 2.73
CA ALA A 471 6.68 31.76 2.10
C ALA A 471 6.25 32.20 0.68
N GLN A 472 5.63 31.30 -0.09
CA GLN A 472 4.99 31.61 -1.38
C GLN A 472 3.82 32.60 -1.22
N ALA A 473 3.03 32.48 -0.16
CA ALA A 473 1.95 33.41 0.19
C ALA A 473 2.42 34.84 0.48
N HIS A 474 3.70 35.04 0.84
CA HIS A 474 4.24 36.37 1.18
C HIS A 474 4.87 37.08 -0.03
N GLU A 475 5.53 36.35 -0.94
CA GLU A 475 6.13 36.93 -2.16
C GLU A 475 5.13 37.08 -3.33
N GLU A 476 4.13 36.20 -3.46
CA GLU A 476 3.08 36.36 -4.49
C GLU A 476 2.14 37.55 -4.21
N ARG A 477 2.08 38.04 -2.97
CA ARG A 477 1.30 39.24 -2.60
C ARG A 477 1.82 40.55 -3.20
N MET A 478 3.04 40.58 -3.74
CA MET A 478 3.68 41.84 -4.20
C MET A 478 3.83 42.02 -5.71
N LYS A 479 3.55 41.03 -6.56
CA LYS A 479 3.65 41.21 -8.03
C LYS A 479 2.38 40.78 -8.74
N LYS A 480 1.55 41.79 -9.02
CA LYS A 480 0.34 41.78 -9.86
C LYS A 480 0.38 40.71 -10.96
N ARG A 481 -0.44 39.66 -10.83
CA ARG A 481 -0.84 38.75 -11.90
C ARG A 481 -2.24 39.10 -12.42
N PRO A 482 -2.57 38.75 -13.68
CA PRO A 482 -3.86 39.03 -14.30
C PRO A 482 -4.95 38.18 -13.63
N THR A 483 -6.15 38.74 -13.54
CA THR A 483 -7.33 38.20 -12.86
C THR A 483 -7.79 36.86 -13.45
N GLN A 484 -7.53 35.76 -12.75
CA GLN A 484 -8.22 34.48 -12.90
C GLN A 484 -9.58 34.61 -12.19
N ARG A 485 -10.69 34.18 -12.83
CA ARG A 485 -12.04 34.31 -12.23
C ARG A 485 -12.12 33.50 -10.93
N SER A 486 -12.37 34.16 -9.81
CA SER A 486 -12.67 33.49 -8.54
C SER A 486 -13.95 32.66 -8.67
N ILE A 487 -13.92 31.42 -8.19
CA ILE A 487 -15.12 30.59 -8.05
C ILE A 487 -15.74 31.00 -6.72
N SER A 488 -16.98 31.49 -6.72
CA SER A 488 -17.65 31.90 -5.49
C SER A 488 -18.58 30.79 -5.00
N LEU A 489 -18.45 30.42 -3.71
CA LEU A 489 -19.28 29.41 -3.07
C LEU A 489 -19.94 30.01 -1.82
N ASN A 490 -21.26 29.94 -1.73
CA ASN A 490 -21.96 30.31 -0.52
C ASN A 490 -21.87 29.15 0.49
N VAL A 491 -21.41 29.44 1.71
CA VAL A 491 -21.37 28.45 2.78
C VAL A 491 -22.28 28.90 3.92
N GLU A 492 -23.29 28.10 4.23
CA GLU A 492 -24.25 28.35 5.30
C GLU A 492 -24.07 27.32 6.42
N VAL A 493 -23.87 27.77 7.66
CA VAL A 493 -23.89 26.88 8.83
C VAL A 493 -25.29 26.85 9.42
N VAL A 494 -25.86 25.66 9.53
CA VAL A 494 -27.23 25.45 9.98
C VAL A 494 -27.24 24.67 11.29
N HIS A 495 -27.85 25.25 12.32
CA HIS A 495 -28.12 24.57 13.58
C HIS A 495 -29.42 23.78 13.50
N GLY A 496 -29.36 22.45 13.58
CA GLY A 496 -30.54 21.59 13.53
C GLY A 496 -30.24 20.14 13.19
N ASP A 497 -31.29 19.37 12.97
CA ASP A 497 -31.20 17.97 12.55
C ASP A 497 -31.09 17.88 11.01
N ILE A 498 -30.16 17.07 10.50
CA ILE A 498 -29.96 16.88 9.05
C ILE A 498 -31.20 16.32 8.34
N ARG A 499 -32.15 15.74 9.06
CA ARG A 499 -33.44 15.30 8.51
C ARG A 499 -34.36 16.45 8.09
N ASP A 500 -34.13 17.64 8.65
CA ASP A 500 -35.07 18.77 8.61
C ASP A 500 -34.67 19.83 7.58
N ILE A 501 -33.51 19.68 6.93
CA ILE A 501 -33.04 20.60 5.90
C ILE A 501 -33.85 20.43 4.62
N LYS A 502 -34.42 21.52 4.12
CA LYS A 502 -34.93 21.57 2.75
C LYS A 502 -33.76 21.82 1.81
N THR A 503 -33.40 20.80 1.03
CA THR A 503 -32.30 20.84 0.05
C THR A 503 -32.52 19.71 -0.99
N PRO A 504 -31.97 19.79 -2.21
CA PRO A 504 -32.04 18.70 -3.18
C PRO A 504 -31.49 17.40 -2.62
N VAL A 505 -30.35 17.47 -1.92
CA VAL A 505 -29.70 16.28 -1.37
C VAL A 505 -28.94 16.56 -0.08
N VAL A 506 -29.03 15.62 0.85
CA VAL A 506 -28.19 15.58 2.04
C VAL A 506 -27.07 14.56 1.89
N VAL A 507 -25.86 14.89 2.32
CA VAL A 507 -24.67 14.04 2.24
C VAL A 507 -24.27 13.61 3.64
N ALA A 508 -24.00 12.31 3.82
CA ALA A 508 -23.47 11.77 5.07
C ALA A 508 -22.40 10.71 4.79
N GLY A 509 -21.31 10.75 5.56
CA GLY A 509 -20.22 9.80 5.46
C GLY A 509 -20.56 8.43 6.07
N HIS A 510 -20.20 7.35 5.39
CA HIS A 510 -20.44 5.98 5.82
C HIS A 510 -19.18 5.13 5.71
N TYR A 511 -18.75 4.52 6.82
CA TYR A 511 -17.65 3.56 6.83
C TYR A 511 -18.13 2.17 6.39
N ARG A 512 -17.27 1.48 5.66
CA ARG A 512 -17.51 0.08 5.24
C ARG A 512 -17.73 -0.82 6.46
N GLY A 513 -18.84 -1.55 6.46
CA GLY A 513 -19.17 -2.52 7.50
C GLY A 513 -19.57 -1.91 8.85
N VAL A 514 -19.73 -0.59 8.94
CA VAL A 514 -20.18 0.10 10.15
C VAL A 514 -21.70 0.33 10.03
N PRO A 515 -22.51 -0.09 11.02
CA PRO A 515 -23.94 0.17 10.98
C PRO A 515 -24.23 1.69 10.94
N PRO A 516 -25.36 2.11 10.35
CA PRO A 516 -25.80 3.50 10.40
C PRO A 516 -25.84 4.07 11.83
N VAL A 517 -24.94 5.01 12.14
CA VAL A 517 -24.88 5.71 13.42
C VAL A 517 -24.90 7.23 13.21
N ARG A 518 -25.20 7.99 14.27
CA ARG A 518 -25.22 9.47 14.27
C ARG A 518 -26.06 10.02 13.10
N ALA A 519 -25.47 10.83 12.22
CA ALA A 519 -26.18 11.42 11.08
C ALA A 519 -26.76 10.37 10.12
N VAL A 520 -25.98 9.33 9.79
CA VAL A 520 -26.46 8.23 8.93
C VAL A 520 -27.58 7.46 9.63
N GLY A 521 -27.45 7.22 10.95
CA GLY A 521 -28.49 6.56 11.74
C GLY A 521 -29.80 7.33 11.81
N ALA A 522 -29.73 8.67 11.93
CA ALA A 522 -30.91 9.52 11.87
C ALA A 522 -31.60 9.46 10.51
N LEU A 523 -30.82 9.52 9.42
CA LEU A 523 -31.34 9.37 8.05
C LEU A 523 -31.94 7.98 7.84
N ASP A 524 -31.30 6.94 8.35
CA ASP A 524 -31.79 5.56 8.26
C ASP A 524 -33.12 5.35 9.00
N GLU A 525 -33.25 5.87 10.23
CA GLU A 525 -34.52 5.85 10.98
C GLU A 525 -35.66 6.52 10.18
N ALA A 526 -35.38 7.66 9.54
CA ALA A 526 -36.36 8.38 8.73
C ALA A 526 -36.71 7.61 7.44
N LEU A 527 -35.77 6.87 6.87
CA LEU A 527 -35.95 6.04 5.68
C LEU A 527 -36.42 4.60 6.00
N ASP A 528 -37.09 4.40 7.14
CA ASP A 528 -37.62 3.10 7.57
C ASP A 528 -36.57 1.98 7.63
N PHE A 529 -35.39 2.36 8.12
CA PHE A 529 -34.20 1.52 8.25
C PHE A 529 -33.73 0.89 6.93
N TRP A 530 -34.01 1.55 5.80
CA TRP A 530 -33.63 1.08 4.47
C TRP A 530 -32.12 1.01 4.28
N ILE A 531 -31.34 1.95 4.82
CA ILE A 531 -29.87 1.93 4.74
C ILE A 531 -29.35 0.71 5.49
N SER A 532 -29.87 0.43 6.69
CA SER A 532 -29.52 -0.78 7.44
C SER A 532 -29.84 -2.06 6.64
N LYS A 533 -31.01 -2.13 5.99
CA LYS A 533 -31.39 -3.26 5.11
C LYS A 533 -30.42 -3.39 3.94
N ALA A 534 -30.15 -2.29 3.24
CA ALA A 534 -29.28 -2.26 2.07
C ALA A 534 -27.83 -2.65 2.41
N VAL A 535 -27.29 -2.19 3.55
CA VAL A 535 -25.98 -2.63 4.05
C VAL A 535 -25.99 -4.12 4.39
N LYS A 536 -27.02 -4.62 5.09
CA LYS A 536 -27.18 -6.04 5.42
C LYS A 536 -27.22 -6.93 4.17
N HIS A 537 -27.83 -6.44 3.10
CA HIS A 537 -27.94 -7.13 1.82
C HIS A 537 -26.75 -6.87 0.86
N GLY A 538 -25.69 -6.19 1.33
CA GLY A 538 -24.50 -5.91 0.51
C GLY A 538 -24.72 -4.94 -0.65
N MET A 539 -25.83 -4.20 -0.67
CA MET A 539 -26.15 -3.21 -1.70
C MET A 539 -25.32 -1.93 -1.56
N ILE A 540 -24.85 -1.61 -0.35
CA ILE A 540 -24.04 -0.43 -0.03
C ILE A 540 -22.69 -0.91 0.52
N GLY A 541 -21.61 -0.62 -0.20
CA GLY A 541 -20.26 -1.09 0.13
C GLY A 541 -19.45 -0.18 1.04
N GLY A 542 -19.69 1.14 0.99
CA GLY A 542 -18.96 2.14 1.79
C GLY A 542 -17.47 2.26 1.43
N ARG A 543 -17.08 1.90 0.19
CA ARG A 543 -15.68 2.01 -0.28
C ARG A 543 -15.28 3.49 -0.35
N LEU A 544 -13.99 3.78 -0.17
CA LEU A 544 -13.53 5.17 -0.18
C LEU A 544 -13.88 5.86 -1.51
N GLY A 545 -14.56 7.01 -1.42
CA GLY A 545 -14.98 7.82 -2.56
C GLY A 545 -16.22 7.29 -3.30
N GLU A 546 -16.81 6.17 -2.85
CA GLU A 546 -18.07 5.64 -3.38
C GLU A 546 -19.22 6.60 -3.04
N VAL A 547 -20.08 6.89 -4.01
CA VAL A 547 -21.25 7.78 -3.83
C VAL A 547 -22.50 6.97 -4.13
N PHE A 548 -23.32 6.72 -3.11
CA PHE A 548 -24.57 5.97 -3.26
C PHE A 548 -25.78 6.88 -3.05
N LEU A 549 -26.62 7.03 -4.09
CA LEU A 549 -27.80 7.89 -4.06
C LEU A 549 -29.05 7.11 -3.60
N ILE A 550 -29.76 7.67 -2.63
CA ILE A 550 -31.02 7.14 -2.10
C ILE A 550 -32.13 8.17 -2.32
N PRO A 551 -33.06 7.94 -3.26
CA PRO A 551 -34.20 8.82 -3.47
C PRO A 551 -35.14 8.82 -2.25
N ASN A 552 -35.59 9.99 -1.78
CA ASN A 552 -36.59 10.12 -0.72
C ASN A 552 -38.03 10.05 -1.29
N ALA A 553 -38.37 8.93 -1.94
CA ALA A 553 -39.69 8.77 -2.58
C ALA A 553 -40.86 8.84 -1.57
N GLN A 554 -40.61 8.45 -0.31
CA GLN A 554 -41.60 8.45 0.77
C GLN A 554 -41.81 9.82 1.43
N LYS A 555 -41.03 10.85 1.04
CA LYS A 555 -41.07 12.20 1.63
C LYS A 555 -40.90 12.21 3.16
N SER A 556 -40.12 11.27 3.71
CA SER A 556 -39.88 11.16 5.15
C SER A 556 -38.78 12.10 5.66
N LEU A 557 -37.92 12.56 4.75
CA LEU A 557 -36.95 13.64 4.97
C LEU A 557 -37.44 14.95 4.34
N ALA A 558 -36.92 16.09 4.81
CA ALA A 558 -37.15 17.39 4.16
C ALA A 558 -36.36 17.56 2.85
N ALA A 559 -35.30 16.77 2.66
CA ALA A 559 -34.49 16.73 1.44
C ALA A 559 -35.07 15.76 0.39
N ASN A 560 -34.79 15.97 -0.89
CA ASN A 560 -35.33 15.10 -1.96
C ASN A 560 -34.57 13.78 -2.11
N ALA A 561 -33.31 13.72 -1.68
CA ALA A 561 -32.49 12.52 -1.70
C ALA A 561 -31.41 12.53 -0.60
N VAL A 562 -30.80 11.37 -0.37
CA VAL A 562 -29.61 11.19 0.47
C VAL A 562 -28.47 10.65 -0.39
N ILE A 563 -27.28 11.22 -0.25
CA ILE A 563 -26.03 10.62 -0.73
C ILE A 563 -25.29 10.04 0.48
N LEU A 564 -25.01 8.74 0.41
CA LEU A 564 -24.04 8.11 1.31
C LEU A 564 -22.67 8.15 0.65
N ALA A 565 -21.76 8.86 1.30
CA ALA A 565 -20.39 9.04 0.85
C ALA A 565 -19.49 8.02 1.56
N GLY A 566 -18.92 7.09 0.81
CA GLY A 566 -18.12 6.00 1.35
C GLY A 566 -16.77 6.48 1.87
N MET A 567 -16.52 6.28 3.16
CA MET A 567 -15.30 6.70 3.85
C MET A 567 -14.22 5.60 3.86
N GLY A 568 -14.47 4.47 3.21
CA GLY A 568 -13.58 3.33 3.26
C GLY A 568 -13.57 2.66 4.63
N GLU A 569 -12.42 2.15 5.02
CA GLU A 569 -12.25 1.43 6.28
C GLU A 569 -12.05 2.41 7.44
N TYR A 570 -12.76 2.17 8.55
CA TYR A 570 -12.59 2.96 9.76
C TYR A 570 -11.14 2.85 10.28
N GLY A 571 -10.62 3.96 10.79
CA GLY A 571 -9.24 4.06 11.28
C GLY A 571 -8.17 4.30 10.20
N ARG A 572 -8.51 4.26 8.91
CA ARG A 572 -7.59 4.60 7.80
C ARG A 572 -7.90 5.93 7.10
N PHE A 573 -9.08 6.48 7.37
CA PHE A 573 -9.58 7.69 6.73
C PHE A 573 -8.79 8.93 7.19
N ASN A 574 -8.17 9.63 6.25
CA ASN A 574 -7.31 10.77 6.50
C ASN A 574 -7.76 12.04 5.73
N ARG A 575 -6.97 13.12 5.75
CA ARG A 575 -7.31 14.38 5.08
C ARG A 575 -7.35 14.25 3.55
N GLU A 576 -6.42 13.54 2.94
CA GLU A 576 -6.37 13.35 1.48
C GLU A 576 -7.59 12.55 1.00
N ASP A 577 -8.07 11.62 1.83
CA ASP A 577 -9.30 10.86 1.57
C ASP A 577 -10.56 11.74 1.57
N LEU A 578 -10.58 12.83 2.34
CA LEU A 578 -11.68 13.82 2.34
C LEU A 578 -11.74 14.62 1.04
N ASP A 579 -10.59 15.03 0.50
CA ASP A 579 -10.52 15.71 -0.81
C ASP A 579 -11.16 14.83 -1.89
N LEU A 580 -10.71 13.58 -2.00
CA LEU A 580 -11.28 12.61 -2.94
C LEU A 580 -12.79 12.40 -2.74
N LEU A 581 -13.22 12.24 -1.48
CA LEU A 581 -14.62 11.99 -1.14
C LEU A 581 -15.51 13.16 -1.59
N PHE A 582 -15.15 14.39 -1.22
CA PHE A 582 -15.95 15.57 -1.53
C PHE A 582 -15.81 16.02 -2.99
N ALA A 583 -14.70 15.70 -3.66
CA ALA A 583 -14.59 15.84 -5.11
C ALA A 583 -15.64 14.96 -5.82
N ASN A 584 -15.71 13.67 -5.47
CA ASN A 584 -16.68 12.73 -6.05
C ASN A 584 -18.13 13.10 -5.71
N VAL A 585 -18.41 13.53 -4.47
CA VAL A 585 -19.73 14.04 -4.09
C VAL A 585 -20.10 15.25 -4.95
N THR A 586 -19.19 16.20 -5.12
CA THR A 586 -19.44 17.42 -5.90
C THR A 586 -19.69 17.09 -7.38
N TYR A 587 -18.94 16.15 -7.96
CA TYR A 587 -19.22 15.62 -9.29
C TYR A 587 -20.61 14.98 -9.38
N GLY A 588 -20.97 14.13 -8.42
CA GLY A 588 -22.28 13.48 -8.41
C GLY A 588 -23.44 14.48 -8.31
N VAL A 589 -23.32 15.47 -7.41
CA VAL A 589 -24.34 16.51 -7.21
C VAL A 589 -24.50 17.36 -8.48
N THR A 590 -23.39 17.81 -9.07
CA THR A 590 -23.43 18.67 -10.26
C THR A 590 -23.87 17.91 -11.52
N ALA A 591 -23.49 16.65 -11.68
CA ALA A 591 -23.96 15.79 -12.77
C ALA A 591 -25.47 15.52 -12.74
N LEU A 592 -26.08 15.54 -11.55
CA LEU A 592 -27.53 15.45 -11.36
C LEU A 592 -28.25 16.79 -11.58
N GLY A 593 -27.52 17.85 -11.96
CA GLY A 593 -28.08 19.19 -12.20
C GLY A 593 -28.42 19.95 -10.93
N TRP A 594 -27.90 19.54 -9.76
CA TRP A 594 -28.12 20.26 -8.52
C TRP A 594 -27.02 21.30 -8.26
N HIS A 595 -27.47 22.47 -7.80
CA HIS A 595 -26.60 23.62 -7.53
C HIS A 595 -26.35 23.83 -6.03
N GLU A 596 -26.93 22.98 -5.18
CA GLU A 596 -26.75 23.04 -3.74
C GLU A 596 -26.89 21.66 -3.09
N PHE A 597 -26.15 21.45 -2.01
CA PHE A 597 -26.33 20.28 -1.13
C PHE A 597 -26.05 20.64 0.32
N SER A 598 -26.53 19.80 1.23
CA SER A 598 -26.29 19.95 2.67
C SER A 598 -25.54 18.73 3.21
N THR A 599 -24.60 18.92 4.13
CA THR A 599 -23.79 17.83 4.69
C THR A 599 -23.58 18.04 6.19
N VAL A 600 -23.32 16.97 6.92
CA VAL A 600 -22.60 17.07 8.20
C VAL A 600 -21.09 17.21 7.92
N VAL A 601 -20.32 17.67 8.91
CA VAL A 601 -18.85 17.59 8.79
C VAL A 601 -18.44 16.12 8.87
N VAL A 602 -18.03 15.55 7.75
CA VAL A 602 -17.59 14.17 7.64
C VAL A 602 -16.16 14.07 8.19
N GLY A 603 -15.86 13.01 8.94
CA GLY A 603 -14.51 12.76 9.46
C GLY A 603 -14.16 13.46 10.78
N SER A 604 -14.98 14.36 11.33
CA SER A 604 -14.69 15.09 12.59
C SER A 604 -15.29 14.45 13.86
N GLY A 605 -15.40 13.12 13.91
CA GLY A 605 -15.85 12.38 15.10
C GLY A 605 -14.83 12.41 16.25
N GLU A 606 -15.21 11.94 17.45
CA GLU A 606 -14.27 11.84 18.58
C GLU A 606 -13.08 10.92 18.19
N GLY A 607 -11.86 11.42 18.36
CA GLY A 607 -10.63 10.69 18.06
C GLY A 607 -10.22 10.63 16.58
N ASN A 608 -10.99 11.23 15.66
CA ASN A 608 -10.67 11.23 14.23
C ASN A 608 -9.90 12.52 13.82
N LEU A 609 -10.08 13.01 12.58
CA LEU A 609 -9.51 14.29 12.13
C LEU A 609 -9.94 15.46 13.01
N SER A 610 -9.05 16.45 13.18
CA SER A 610 -9.43 17.70 13.84
C SER A 610 -10.54 18.40 13.05
N MET A 611 -11.37 19.19 13.73
CA MET A 611 -12.45 19.94 13.06
C MET A 611 -11.89 20.82 11.93
N GLU A 612 -10.71 21.39 12.13
CA GLU A 612 -10.01 22.20 11.13
C GLU A 612 -9.62 21.37 9.90
N GLN A 613 -8.95 20.23 10.10
CA GLN A 613 -8.57 19.32 9.00
C GLN A 613 -9.79 18.81 8.22
N ALA A 614 -10.89 18.51 8.92
CA ALA A 614 -12.10 17.99 8.30
C ALA A 614 -12.82 19.03 7.43
N VAL A 615 -12.92 20.27 7.90
CA VAL A 615 -13.53 21.37 7.15
C VAL A 615 -12.64 21.80 5.98
N GLU A 616 -11.33 21.90 6.18
CA GLU A 616 -10.37 22.22 5.11
C GLU A 616 -10.41 21.17 3.99
N GLY A 617 -10.22 19.89 4.32
CA GLY A 617 -10.22 18.81 3.31
C GLY A 617 -11.56 18.69 2.56
N MET A 618 -12.68 18.94 3.23
CA MET A 618 -13.99 19.00 2.59
C MET A 618 -14.08 20.14 1.57
N LEU A 619 -13.65 21.35 1.93
CA LEU A 619 -13.68 22.51 1.04
C LEU A 619 -12.68 22.37 -0.12
N GLU A 620 -11.50 21.81 0.14
CA GLU A 620 -10.49 21.48 -0.88
C GLU A 620 -11.06 20.50 -1.91
N GLY A 621 -11.75 19.44 -1.47
CA GLY A 621 -12.42 18.50 -2.37
C GLY A 621 -13.49 19.15 -3.25
N VAL A 622 -14.30 20.05 -2.67
CA VAL A 622 -15.30 20.82 -3.43
C VAL A 622 -14.62 21.74 -4.46
N GLU A 623 -13.58 22.47 -4.06
CA GLU A 623 -12.80 23.34 -4.97
C GLU A 623 -12.16 22.55 -6.12
N SER A 624 -11.54 21.41 -5.77
CA SER A 624 -10.86 20.47 -6.66
C SER A 624 -11.80 19.94 -7.75
N ALA A 625 -13.07 19.65 -7.42
CA ALA A 625 -14.09 19.28 -8.40
C ALA A 625 -14.57 20.47 -9.26
N LEU A 626 -14.87 21.62 -8.64
CA LEU A 626 -15.40 22.79 -9.36
C LEU A 626 -14.41 23.35 -10.40
N ARG A 627 -13.11 23.32 -10.10
CA ARG A 627 -12.06 23.70 -11.06
C ARG A 627 -12.07 22.80 -12.31
N ARG A 628 -12.16 21.48 -12.10
CA ARG A 628 -12.15 20.50 -13.20
C ARG A 628 -13.44 20.54 -14.04
N LEU A 629 -14.54 21.03 -13.48
CA LEU A 629 -15.81 21.18 -14.20
C LEU A 629 -15.83 22.34 -15.21
N LYS A 630 -14.80 23.21 -15.27
CA LYS A 630 -14.61 24.30 -16.26
C LYS A 630 -15.89 25.10 -16.61
N GLY A 631 -16.82 25.27 -15.65
CA GLY A 631 -18.09 25.99 -15.82
C GLY A 631 -19.29 25.18 -16.34
N GLN A 632 -19.18 23.85 -16.50
CA GLN A 632 -20.29 22.96 -16.87
C GLN A 632 -21.14 22.49 -15.67
N GLY A 633 -20.71 22.77 -14.43
CA GLY A 633 -21.47 22.51 -13.21
C GLY A 633 -21.37 23.69 -12.25
N ASN A 634 -22.52 24.27 -11.88
CA ASN A 634 -22.58 25.42 -10.96
C ASN A 634 -22.99 24.96 -9.57
N LEU A 635 -22.05 24.58 -8.70
CA LEU A 635 -22.37 24.47 -7.28
C LEU A 635 -22.33 25.87 -6.68
N GLU A 636 -23.48 26.37 -6.21
CA GLU A 636 -23.62 27.72 -5.67
C GLU A 636 -23.61 27.72 -4.13
N THR A 637 -24.15 26.67 -3.50
CA THR A 637 -24.34 26.66 -2.04
C THR A 637 -24.01 25.31 -1.40
N LEU A 638 -23.14 25.36 -0.39
CA LEU A 638 -22.84 24.26 0.53
C LEU A 638 -23.40 24.59 1.92
N ARG A 639 -24.27 23.73 2.46
CA ARG A 639 -24.77 23.89 3.84
C ARG A 639 -24.15 22.87 4.77
N VAL A 640 -23.55 23.33 5.86
CA VAL A 640 -23.01 22.47 6.92
C VAL A 640 -24.01 22.42 8.07
N VAL A 641 -24.59 21.25 8.33
CA VAL A 641 -25.62 21.05 9.36
C VAL A 641 -25.01 20.40 10.58
N GLU A 642 -25.22 21.01 11.75
CA GLU A 642 -24.73 20.49 13.02
C GLU A 642 -25.81 20.61 14.11
N LEU A 643 -25.97 19.52 14.87
CA LEU A 643 -26.94 19.40 15.94
C LEU A 643 -26.37 19.89 17.27
N ASP A 644 -25.07 19.68 17.51
CA ASP A 644 -24.41 20.09 18.74
C ASP A 644 -23.97 21.56 18.72
N LYS A 645 -24.43 22.35 19.70
CA LYS A 645 -24.13 23.78 19.77
C LYS A 645 -22.65 24.12 19.99
N ARG A 646 -21.87 23.24 20.61
CA ARG A 646 -20.43 23.45 20.83
C ARG A 646 -19.70 23.23 19.51
N ARG A 647 -19.92 22.08 18.87
CA ARG A 647 -19.33 21.76 17.56
C ARG A 647 -19.69 22.78 16.50
N LEU A 648 -20.92 23.31 16.54
CA LEU A 648 -21.36 24.36 15.64
C LEU A 648 -20.53 25.65 15.78
N LYS A 649 -20.15 26.02 17.01
CA LYS A 649 -19.24 27.16 17.23
C LYS A 649 -17.86 26.89 16.67
N ASP A 650 -17.35 25.67 16.82
CA ASP A 650 -16.04 25.28 16.30
C ASP A 650 -16.01 25.33 14.76
N ILE A 651 -17.07 24.85 14.10
CA ILE A 651 -17.23 24.91 12.64
C ILE A 651 -17.25 26.36 12.16
N LEU A 652 -18.02 27.23 12.83
CA LEU A 652 -18.09 28.66 12.49
C LEU A 652 -16.73 29.35 12.66
N ALA A 653 -15.99 29.03 13.73
CA ALA A 653 -14.66 29.59 13.98
C ALA A 653 -13.68 29.22 12.86
N VAL A 654 -13.66 27.93 12.46
CA VAL A 654 -12.81 27.44 11.36
C VAL A 654 -13.22 28.09 10.03
N LEU A 655 -14.51 28.10 9.68
CA LEU A 655 -14.98 28.70 8.43
C LEU A 655 -14.70 30.21 8.37
N THR A 656 -14.83 30.93 9.49
CA THR A 656 -14.48 32.35 9.58
C THR A 656 -12.98 32.57 9.37
N LYS A 657 -12.14 31.70 9.95
CA LYS A 657 -10.68 31.73 9.75
C LYS A 657 -10.32 31.50 8.28
N ILE A 658 -10.96 30.54 7.61
CA ILE A 658 -10.73 30.24 6.19
C ILE A 658 -11.24 31.39 5.30
N SER A 659 -12.46 31.89 5.53
CA SER A 659 -13.06 32.99 4.75
C SER A 659 -12.26 34.30 4.85
N ASN A 660 -11.65 34.59 6.01
CA ASN A 660 -10.78 35.76 6.19
C ASN A 660 -9.38 35.59 5.55
N ASN A 661 -9.01 34.38 5.16
CA ASN A 661 -7.73 34.09 4.52
C ASN A 661 -7.87 34.27 2.99
N ASN A 662 -7.60 35.48 2.49
CA ASN A 662 -7.72 35.88 1.07
C ASN A 662 -6.76 35.18 0.07
N ASN A 663 -6.26 33.98 0.37
CA ASN A 663 -5.28 33.25 -0.45
C ASN A 663 -5.84 31.98 -1.13
N SER A 664 -7.15 31.71 -1.05
CA SER A 664 -7.79 30.62 -1.81
C SER A 664 -8.37 31.11 -3.14
N SER A 665 -8.41 30.24 -4.16
CA SER A 665 -9.09 30.54 -5.42
C SER A 665 -10.62 30.44 -5.31
N LEU A 666 -11.09 29.78 -4.25
CA LEU A 666 -12.50 29.66 -3.85
C LEU A 666 -12.85 30.84 -2.93
N GLU A 667 -13.70 31.75 -3.41
CA GLU A 667 -14.24 32.86 -2.63
C GLU A 667 -15.43 32.37 -1.79
N LEU A 668 -15.20 32.15 -0.49
CA LEU A 668 -16.22 31.71 0.45
C LEU A 668 -17.08 32.86 0.93
N LYS A 669 -18.36 32.85 0.57
CA LYS A 669 -19.38 33.78 1.11
C LYS A 669 -20.10 33.11 2.27
N LEU A 670 -19.69 33.46 3.48
CA LEU A 670 -20.37 32.97 4.69
C LEU A 670 -21.74 33.61 4.81
N MET A 671 -22.78 32.78 4.77
CA MET A 671 -24.16 33.20 4.94
C MET A 671 -24.51 33.30 6.44
N PRO A 672 -25.50 34.13 6.83
CA PRO A 672 -25.95 34.20 8.22
C PRO A 672 -26.35 32.83 8.75
N GLN A 673 -25.93 32.52 9.98
CA GLN A 673 -26.31 31.26 10.62
C GLN A 673 -27.83 31.12 10.67
N ARG A 674 -28.31 29.97 10.25
CA ARG A 674 -29.73 29.62 10.32
C ARG A 674 -29.97 28.57 11.41
N THR A 675 -31.07 28.72 12.14
CA THR A 675 -31.56 27.68 13.05
C THR A 675 -32.83 27.08 12.48
N LEU A 676 -32.88 25.76 12.36
CA LEU A 676 -34.10 25.06 11.94
C LEU A 676 -35.12 25.08 13.09
N SER A 677 -36.40 25.25 12.75
CA SER A 677 -37.47 25.13 13.73
C SER A 677 -37.54 23.69 14.24
N LYS A 678 -37.68 23.52 15.57
CA LYS A 678 -37.95 22.19 16.14
C LYS A 678 -39.25 21.67 15.56
N GLN A 679 -39.20 20.64 14.71
CA GLN A 679 -40.40 19.91 14.35
C GLN A 679 -40.99 19.22 15.60
N ALA A 680 -42.32 19.07 15.62
CA ALA A 680 -43.04 18.40 16.70
C ALA A 680 -42.45 17.00 16.97
N ARG A 681 -42.55 16.54 18.23
CA ARG A 681 -42.06 15.23 18.70
C ARG A 681 -42.31 14.14 17.65
N ARG A 682 -41.23 13.65 17.03
CA ARG A 682 -41.26 12.48 16.16
C ARG A 682 -41.49 11.24 17.02
N THR A 683 -42.43 10.40 16.64
CA THR A 683 -42.53 9.05 17.19
C THR A 683 -41.28 8.30 16.80
N LYS A 684 -40.44 7.98 17.79
CA LYS A 684 -39.24 7.17 17.59
C LYS A 684 -39.68 5.84 16.99
N ARG A 685 -39.21 5.51 15.79
CA ARG A 685 -39.54 4.22 15.18
C ARG A 685 -38.72 3.14 15.87
N SER A 686 -39.35 2.04 16.26
CA SER A 686 -38.62 0.86 16.71
C SER A 686 -37.87 0.28 15.51
N LYS A 687 -36.58 0.01 15.69
CA LYS A 687 -35.81 -0.75 14.72
C LYS A 687 -36.45 -2.14 14.58
N PRO A 688 -36.74 -2.64 13.37
CA PRO A 688 -37.22 -4.01 13.18
C PRO A 688 -36.28 -5.01 13.84
N GLU A 689 -36.82 -6.01 14.56
CA GLU A 689 -36.03 -7.06 15.21
C GLU A 689 -35.12 -7.82 14.22
N SER A 690 -35.53 -7.90 12.95
CA SER A 690 -34.76 -8.52 11.87
C SER A 690 -33.52 -7.74 11.43
N LEU A 691 -33.37 -6.48 11.84
CA LEU A 691 -32.20 -5.64 11.57
C LEU A 691 -31.28 -5.63 12.78
N ASP A 692 -30.47 -6.70 12.86
CA ASP A 692 -29.46 -6.93 13.87
C ASP A 692 -28.77 -5.61 14.29
N THR A 693 -28.98 -5.19 15.54
CA THR A 693 -28.15 -4.17 16.18
C THR A 693 -26.80 -4.82 16.44
N MET A 694 -25.69 -4.11 16.19
CA MET A 694 -24.36 -4.60 16.54
C MET A 694 -24.32 -4.87 18.06
N LYS A 695 -24.64 -6.10 18.50
CA LYS A 695 -24.59 -6.47 19.90
C LYS A 695 -23.13 -6.61 20.32
N GLY A 696 -22.78 -5.97 21.42
CA GLY A 696 -21.44 -6.06 22.01
C GLY A 696 -20.42 -5.11 21.40
N SER A 697 -19.15 -5.52 21.36
CA SER A 697 -18.04 -4.70 20.87
C SER A 697 -17.27 -5.39 19.74
N ARG A 698 -16.68 -4.58 18.87
CA ARG A 698 -15.89 -5.06 17.75
C ARG A 698 -14.53 -4.39 17.75
N ILE A 699 -13.47 -5.16 17.94
CA ILE A 699 -12.08 -4.69 18.00
C ILE A 699 -11.34 -5.25 16.79
N THR A 700 -10.79 -4.40 15.95
CA THR A 700 -9.82 -4.79 14.91
C THR A 700 -8.43 -4.83 15.47
N ILE A 701 -7.71 -5.90 15.14
CA ILE A 701 -6.34 -6.15 15.51
C ILE A 701 -5.55 -6.46 14.23
N GLU A 702 -4.67 -5.55 13.85
CA GLU A 702 -3.69 -5.76 12.78
C GLU A 702 -2.31 -5.98 13.37
N ARG A 703 -1.46 -6.70 12.65
CA ARG A 703 -0.05 -6.81 13.03
C ARG A 703 0.84 -6.57 11.82
N ASP A 704 1.86 -5.74 12.04
CA ASP A 704 2.97 -5.54 11.13
C ASP A 704 4.27 -5.73 11.92
N ARG A 705 4.82 -6.95 11.82
CA ARG A 705 5.95 -7.41 12.65
C ARG A 705 5.67 -7.23 14.15
N ASP A 706 6.36 -6.27 14.78
CA ASP A 706 6.32 -5.95 16.21
C ASP A 706 5.26 -4.88 16.56
N ILE A 707 4.55 -4.34 15.57
CA ILE A 707 3.52 -3.30 15.78
C ILE A 707 2.13 -3.92 15.70
N PHE A 708 1.36 -3.80 16.77
CA PHE A 708 -0.05 -4.16 16.84
C PHE A 708 -0.96 -2.93 16.71
N ARG A 709 -1.80 -3.01 15.68
CA ARG A 709 -2.92 -2.18 15.21
C ARG A 709 -4.25 -2.37 15.92
N PHE A 710 -4.62 -1.62 16.97
CA PHE A 710 -5.95 -1.76 17.58
C PHE A 710 -6.92 -0.64 17.17
N SER A 711 -8.09 -0.98 16.65
CA SER A 711 -9.19 -0.03 16.48
C SER A 711 -10.49 -0.67 16.88
N ALA A 712 -11.54 0.10 17.17
CA ALA A 712 -12.78 -0.51 17.61
C ALA A 712 -14.03 0.29 17.28
N ILE A 713 -15.15 -0.43 17.22
CA ILE A 713 -16.49 0.12 16.98
C ILE A 713 -17.42 -0.35 18.09
N ARG A 714 -18.25 0.57 18.57
CA ARG A 714 -19.43 0.33 19.41
C ARG A 714 -20.68 0.79 18.67
N GLU A 715 -21.86 0.48 19.22
CA GLU A 715 -23.16 0.93 18.69
C GLU A 715 -23.26 2.44 18.43
N GLN A 716 -22.47 3.29 19.10
CA GLN A 716 -22.57 4.76 18.99
C GLN A 716 -21.23 5.49 18.80
N ALA A 717 -20.09 4.79 18.83
CA ALA A 717 -18.76 5.40 18.80
C ALA A 717 -17.76 4.54 18.00
N VAL A 718 -16.85 5.22 17.30
CA VAL A 718 -15.67 4.61 16.67
C VAL A 718 -14.46 5.09 17.46
N ILE A 719 -13.66 4.17 17.98
CA ILE A 719 -12.43 4.49 18.71
C ILE A 719 -11.27 4.50 17.71
N PRO A 720 -10.42 5.55 17.72
CA PRO A 720 -9.30 5.65 16.81
C PRO A 720 -8.24 4.57 17.03
N VAL A 721 -7.37 4.44 16.04
CA VAL A 721 -6.30 3.45 16.04
C VAL A 721 -5.33 3.70 17.21
N ARG A 722 -4.99 2.64 17.95
CA ARG A 722 -3.86 2.55 18.87
C ARG A 722 -2.80 1.68 18.23
N GLU A 723 -1.58 2.19 18.18
CA GLU A 723 -0.42 1.40 17.81
C GLU A 723 0.34 1.04 19.09
N ILE A 724 0.56 -0.25 19.32
CA ILE A 724 1.42 -0.73 20.39
C ILE A 724 2.62 -1.41 19.72
N THR A 725 3.82 -0.98 20.07
CA THR A 725 5.05 -1.66 19.67
C THR A 725 5.48 -2.60 20.79
N ILE A 726 5.52 -3.90 20.52
CA ILE A 726 5.90 -4.94 21.48
C ILE A 726 6.99 -5.84 20.88
N GLN A 727 7.69 -6.61 21.72
CA GLN A 727 8.56 -7.68 21.22
C GLN A 727 7.72 -8.91 20.92
N SER A 728 7.56 -9.23 19.64
CA SER A 728 6.70 -10.33 19.19
C SER A 728 7.02 -11.67 19.87
N SER A 729 8.30 -11.94 20.13
CA SER A 729 8.75 -13.19 20.75
C SER A 729 8.11 -13.48 22.11
N TYR A 730 7.77 -12.45 22.89
CA TYR A 730 7.09 -12.65 24.18
C TYR A 730 5.60 -12.95 24.02
N ALA A 731 4.93 -12.27 23.09
CA ALA A 731 3.53 -12.55 22.78
C ALA A 731 3.37 -13.95 22.18
N GLU A 732 4.25 -14.32 21.25
CA GLU A 732 4.32 -15.66 20.65
C GLU A 732 4.67 -16.72 21.70
N GLY A 733 5.64 -16.43 22.57
CA GLY A 733 5.98 -17.32 23.70
C GLY A 733 4.80 -17.55 24.66
N ALA A 734 4.06 -16.50 25.00
CA ALA A 734 2.85 -16.63 25.83
C ALA A 734 1.75 -17.44 25.12
N ALA A 735 1.59 -17.25 23.80
CA ALA A 735 0.67 -18.02 22.98
C ALA A 735 1.03 -19.51 22.94
N GLU A 736 2.30 -19.87 22.76
CA GLU A 736 2.76 -21.25 22.81
C GLU A 736 2.52 -21.91 24.16
N LEU A 737 2.84 -21.19 25.25
CA LEU A 737 2.60 -21.69 26.62
C LEU A 737 1.11 -21.91 26.90
N LEU A 738 0.22 -21.05 26.37
CA LEU A 738 -1.22 -21.25 26.47
C LEU A 738 -1.69 -22.49 25.72
N LYS A 739 -1.26 -22.67 24.47
CA LYS A 739 -1.63 -23.84 23.65
C LYS A 739 -1.14 -25.15 24.27
N GLY A 740 0.02 -25.14 24.92
CA GLY A 740 0.58 -26.30 25.63
C GLY A 740 0.08 -26.52 27.06
N SER A 741 -0.69 -25.58 27.63
CA SER A 741 -1.08 -25.62 29.05
C SER A 741 -1.97 -26.81 29.39
N ARG A 742 -1.73 -27.40 30.57
CA ARG A 742 -2.50 -28.55 31.08
C ARG A 742 -3.31 -28.23 32.33
N SER A 743 -2.92 -27.19 33.07
CA SER A 743 -3.60 -26.77 34.29
C SER A 743 -4.29 -25.41 34.13
N GLN A 744 -5.35 -25.19 34.91
CA GLN A 744 -6.07 -23.92 34.93
C GLN A 744 -5.18 -22.77 35.43
N GLU A 745 -4.26 -23.02 36.38
CA GLU A 745 -3.35 -22.00 36.90
C GLU A 745 -2.42 -21.45 35.79
N GLU A 746 -1.86 -22.32 34.95
CA GLU A 746 -1.07 -21.92 33.78
C GLU A 746 -1.91 -21.11 32.78
N GLN A 747 -3.14 -21.56 32.51
CA GLN A 747 -4.07 -20.87 31.61
C GLN A 747 -4.38 -19.45 32.09
N GLU A 748 -4.68 -19.28 33.38
CA GLU A 748 -4.95 -17.97 33.97
C GLU A 748 -3.72 -17.07 33.94
N LYS A 749 -2.55 -17.61 34.30
CA LYS A 749 -1.28 -16.87 34.32
C LYS A 749 -0.90 -16.35 32.93
N TYR A 750 -0.83 -17.23 31.94
CA TYR A 750 -0.41 -16.86 30.59
C TYR A 750 -1.51 -16.13 29.81
N GLY A 751 -2.78 -16.38 30.13
CA GLY A 751 -3.92 -15.66 29.57
C GLY A 751 -3.93 -14.19 29.99
N LYS A 752 -3.64 -13.92 31.27
CA LYS A 752 -3.43 -12.56 31.80
C LYS A 752 -2.21 -11.89 31.18
N LEU A 753 -1.10 -12.62 31.04
CA LEU A 753 0.09 -12.09 30.36
C LEU A 753 -0.21 -11.69 28.91
N LEU A 754 -0.91 -12.54 28.15
CA LEU A 754 -1.26 -12.25 26.76
C LEU A 754 -2.15 -11.00 26.64
N HIS A 755 -3.16 -10.86 27.51
CA HIS A 755 -4.01 -9.67 27.57
C HIS A 755 -3.21 -8.41 27.92
N SER A 756 -2.48 -8.41 29.04
CA SER A 756 -1.79 -7.22 29.54
C SER A 756 -0.63 -6.79 28.63
N TYR A 757 -0.03 -7.71 27.89
CA TYR A 757 1.07 -7.40 26.98
C TYR A 757 0.60 -6.86 25.62
N LEU A 758 -0.52 -7.35 25.10
CA LEU A 758 -1.01 -6.98 23.77
C LEU A 758 -2.06 -5.87 23.80
N MET A 759 -2.96 -5.85 24.77
CA MET A 759 -4.19 -5.07 24.68
C MET A 759 -4.04 -3.67 25.32
N PRO A 760 -4.41 -2.58 24.63
CA PRO A 760 -4.37 -1.24 25.21
C PRO A 760 -5.29 -1.11 26.44
N GLU A 761 -4.85 -0.40 27.48
CA GLU A 761 -5.63 -0.21 28.72
C GLU A 761 -6.98 0.49 28.46
N ASP A 762 -7.04 1.43 27.52
CA ASP A 762 -8.27 2.15 27.16
C ASP A 762 -9.28 1.29 26.37
N PHE A 763 -8.92 0.06 26.02
CA PHE A 763 -9.81 -0.89 25.34
C PHE A 763 -10.59 -1.78 26.33
N GLN A 764 -10.30 -1.69 27.63
CA GLN A 764 -10.91 -2.53 28.67
C GLN A 764 -12.45 -2.47 28.66
N ASP A 765 -13.02 -1.27 28.58
CA ASP A 765 -14.48 -1.07 28.54
C ASP A 765 -15.15 -1.69 27.30
N MET A 766 -14.39 -2.01 26.24
CA MET A 766 -14.90 -2.70 25.05
C MET A 766 -14.83 -4.21 25.24
N ILE A 767 -13.72 -4.70 25.76
CA ILE A 767 -13.52 -6.11 26.07
C ILE A 767 -14.55 -6.59 27.09
N ASP A 768 -15.01 -5.69 27.96
CA ASP A 768 -16.04 -5.96 28.94
C ASP A 768 -17.46 -6.14 28.36
N MET A 769 -17.67 -5.80 27.09
CA MET A 769 -18.95 -6.01 26.40
C MET A 769 -19.07 -7.45 25.90
N THR A 770 -20.28 -7.98 25.91
CA THR A 770 -20.59 -9.33 25.41
C THR A 770 -21.71 -9.23 24.36
N PRO A 771 -21.57 -9.85 23.17
CA PRO A 771 -20.42 -10.62 22.70
C PRO A 771 -19.22 -9.74 22.29
N LEU A 772 -18.01 -10.29 22.38
CA LEU A 772 -16.78 -9.67 21.89
C LEU A 772 -16.45 -10.22 20.50
N THR A 773 -16.34 -9.33 19.50
CA THR A 773 -15.90 -9.69 18.15
C THR A 773 -14.50 -9.16 17.88
N LEU A 774 -13.55 -10.03 17.55
CA LEU A 774 -12.22 -9.63 17.09
C LEU A 774 -12.14 -9.70 15.57
N MET A 775 -11.84 -8.58 14.91
CA MET A 775 -11.48 -8.56 13.52
C MET A 775 -9.97 -8.77 13.39
N VAL A 776 -9.58 -9.87 12.76
CA VAL A 776 -8.18 -10.32 12.69
C VAL A 776 -7.72 -10.42 11.25
N ASP A 777 -6.42 -10.25 11.03
CA ASP A 777 -5.74 -10.68 9.82
C ASP A 777 -5.12 -12.08 10.05
N ARG A 778 -4.38 -12.61 9.07
CA ARG A 778 -3.76 -13.93 9.21
C ARG A 778 -2.77 -13.98 10.37
N SER A 779 -1.93 -12.96 10.51
CA SER A 779 -0.87 -12.92 11.52
C SER A 779 -1.40 -12.72 12.93
N THR A 780 -2.55 -12.05 13.08
CA THR A 780 -3.21 -11.88 14.39
C THR A 780 -4.16 -13.02 14.72
N ALA A 781 -4.67 -13.77 13.73
CA ALA A 781 -5.49 -14.97 13.96
C ALA A 781 -4.72 -16.11 14.65
N GLU A 782 -3.39 -16.13 14.58
CA GLU A 782 -2.53 -17.17 15.17
C GLU A 782 -2.46 -17.14 16.70
N PHE A 783 -2.93 -16.07 17.34
CA PHE A 783 -2.94 -15.97 18.80
C PHE A 783 -4.16 -16.70 19.40
N PRO A 784 -4.03 -17.33 20.59
CA PRO A 784 -5.12 -18.04 21.27
C PRO A 784 -6.03 -17.05 22.02
N TRP A 785 -6.69 -16.17 21.27
CA TRP A 785 -7.53 -15.09 21.83
C TRP A 785 -8.63 -15.59 22.76
N GLU A 786 -9.15 -16.79 22.55
CA GLU A 786 -10.14 -17.44 23.41
C GLU A 786 -9.62 -17.59 24.85
N MET A 787 -8.31 -17.79 24.98
CA MET A 787 -7.61 -17.99 26.25
C MET A 787 -6.98 -16.71 26.81
N ALA A 788 -7.07 -15.58 26.10
CA ALA A 788 -6.70 -14.29 26.68
C ALA A 788 -7.65 -13.99 27.85
N ALA A 789 -7.09 -13.46 28.95
CA ALA A 789 -7.81 -13.31 30.21
C ALA A 789 -7.47 -12.00 30.90
N PHE A 790 -8.41 -11.47 31.66
CA PHE A 790 -8.19 -10.30 32.51
C PHE A 790 -8.84 -10.49 33.86
N GLU A 791 -8.46 -9.66 34.82
CA GLU A 791 -9.00 -9.73 36.17
C GLU A 791 -10.05 -8.65 36.39
N ARG A 792 -11.24 -9.04 36.88
CA ARG A 792 -12.30 -8.10 37.25
C ARG A 792 -13.01 -8.58 38.50
N HIS A 793 -13.12 -7.71 39.50
CA HIS A 793 -13.71 -8.02 40.81
C HIS A 793 -13.12 -9.29 41.46
N GLY A 794 -11.80 -9.49 41.34
CA GLY A 794 -11.09 -10.64 41.92
C GLY A 794 -11.36 -11.98 41.24
N ARG A 795 -11.92 -11.97 40.02
CA ARG A 795 -12.14 -13.17 39.19
C ARG A 795 -11.42 -13.04 37.86
N THR A 796 -10.79 -14.13 37.43
CA THR A 796 -10.22 -14.24 36.08
C THR A 796 -11.35 -14.47 35.08
N ILE A 797 -11.44 -13.60 34.06
CA ILE A 797 -12.41 -13.70 32.97
C ILE A 797 -11.66 -13.95 31.67
N PHE A 798 -11.83 -15.14 31.09
CA PHE A 798 -11.34 -15.48 29.75
C PHE A 798 -12.26 -14.89 28.67
N TYR A 799 -11.69 -14.46 27.55
CA TYR A 799 -12.45 -13.89 26.44
C TYR A 799 -13.40 -14.92 25.82
N GLY A 800 -12.92 -16.14 25.58
CA GLY A 800 -13.66 -17.23 24.93
C GLY A 800 -15.02 -17.50 25.58
N PRO A 801 -15.04 -18.02 26.82
CA PRO A 801 -16.27 -18.32 27.53
C PRO A 801 -16.91 -17.07 28.17
N GLY A 802 -16.12 -16.16 28.75
CA GLY A 802 -16.66 -15.02 29.52
C GLY A 802 -17.22 -13.87 28.67
N ARG A 803 -16.71 -13.69 27.44
CA ARG A 803 -17.14 -12.64 26.51
C ARG A 803 -17.76 -13.15 25.23
N GLN A 804 -18.07 -14.45 25.16
CA GLN A 804 -18.65 -15.10 23.97
C GLN A 804 -17.85 -14.74 22.71
N LEU A 805 -16.51 -14.89 22.79
CA LEU A 805 -15.61 -14.45 21.74
C LEU A 805 -15.93 -15.11 20.40
N THR A 806 -15.99 -14.26 19.37
CA THR A 806 -15.99 -14.66 17.95
C THR A 806 -14.95 -13.85 17.17
N ARG A 807 -14.49 -14.41 16.06
CA ARG A 807 -13.48 -13.81 15.17
C ARG A 807 -14.11 -13.48 13.82
N GLN A 808 -13.60 -12.49 13.12
CA GLN A 808 -13.93 -12.23 11.72
C GLN A 808 -12.68 -11.82 10.96
N PHE A 809 -12.49 -12.32 9.74
CA PHE A 809 -11.34 -11.91 8.93
C PHE A 809 -11.52 -10.51 8.35
N ARG A 810 -10.43 -9.76 8.34
CA ARG A 810 -10.30 -8.52 7.58
C ARG A 810 -9.98 -8.84 6.10
N THR A 811 -10.97 -9.25 5.31
CA THR A 811 -10.72 -9.53 3.88
C THR A 811 -10.98 -8.30 2.99
N ILE A 812 -9.98 -7.95 2.16
CA ILE A 812 -10.12 -7.03 1.00
C ILE A 812 -11.19 -7.56 0.01
N LEU A 813 -11.42 -8.88 0.06
CA LEU A 813 -12.42 -9.67 -0.68
C LEU A 813 -13.66 -10.02 0.15
N SER A 814 -14.07 -9.19 1.11
CA SER A 814 -15.51 -9.14 1.41
C SER A 814 -16.22 -8.51 0.19
N GLY A 815 -16.30 -9.29 -0.89
CA GLY A 815 -17.36 -9.16 -1.88
C GLY A 815 -18.70 -9.23 -1.14
N PRO A 816 -19.75 -8.61 -1.70
CA PRO A 816 -21.04 -8.53 -1.04
C PRO A 816 -21.47 -9.94 -0.59
N PRO A 817 -22.17 -10.10 0.56
CA PRO A 817 -23.05 -11.23 0.74
C PRO A 817 -24.15 -11.14 -0.33
N GLY A 818 -23.79 -11.56 -1.54
CA GLY A 818 -24.62 -11.57 -2.75
C GLY A 818 -25.28 -12.93 -2.98
N LEU A 819 -25.01 -13.91 -2.12
CA LEU A 819 -25.92 -15.01 -1.89
C LEU A 819 -26.76 -14.60 -0.69
N ILE A 820 -28.06 -14.42 -0.92
CA ILE A 820 -29.07 -14.25 0.12
C ILE A 820 -28.69 -15.20 1.26
N ALA A 821 -28.30 -14.67 2.42
CA ALA A 821 -28.18 -15.47 3.62
C ALA A 821 -29.51 -16.22 3.74
N PRO A 822 -29.53 -17.57 3.62
CA PRO A 822 -30.80 -18.26 3.58
C PRO A 822 -31.56 -17.90 4.86
N PRO A 823 -32.88 -17.63 4.78
CA PRO A 823 -33.67 -17.37 5.98
C PRO A 823 -33.43 -18.47 7.01
N ILE A 824 -33.54 -18.14 8.31
CA ILE A 824 -33.39 -19.15 9.36
C ILE A 824 -34.38 -20.28 9.02
N PRO A 825 -33.88 -21.50 8.76
CA PRO A 825 -34.74 -22.51 8.20
C PRO A 825 -35.69 -23.03 9.29
N ASN A 826 -36.94 -23.27 8.91
CA ASN A 826 -37.88 -24.02 9.76
C ASN A 826 -37.55 -25.52 9.77
N ARG A 827 -36.74 -25.98 8.80
CA ARG A 827 -36.25 -27.35 8.64
C ARG A 827 -34.74 -27.36 8.43
N LEU A 828 -33.98 -27.99 9.32
CA LEU A 828 -32.53 -28.04 9.25
C LEU A 828 -32.06 -29.28 8.46
N ARG A 829 -31.33 -29.07 7.37
CA ARG A 829 -30.62 -30.15 6.66
C ARG A 829 -29.17 -30.25 7.12
N VAL A 830 -28.79 -31.41 7.64
CA VAL A 830 -27.47 -31.65 8.23
C VAL A 830 -26.72 -32.75 7.48
N LEU A 831 -25.45 -32.50 7.18
CA LEU A 831 -24.51 -33.51 6.69
C LEU A 831 -23.47 -33.79 7.78
N VAL A 832 -23.32 -35.04 8.19
CA VAL A 832 -22.28 -35.49 9.13
C VAL A 832 -21.27 -36.34 8.37
N ILE A 833 -20.02 -35.88 8.30
CA ILE A 833 -18.89 -36.59 7.70
C ILE A 833 -17.88 -36.88 8.82
N ALA A 834 -17.53 -38.14 9.00
CA ALA A 834 -16.58 -38.53 10.04
C ALA A 834 -15.62 -39.60 9.55
N ASP A 835 -14.33 -39.37 9.77
CA ASP A 835 -13.22 -40.28 9.40
C ASP A 835 -13.29 -40.81 7.95
N PRO A 836 -13.23 -39.92 6.93
CA PRO A 836 -13.48 -40.31 5.55
C PRO A 836 -12.33 -41.04 4.86
N ALA A 837 -11.10 -40.99 5.39
CA ALA A 837 -9.92 -41.51 4.71
C ALA A 837 -9.84 -43.06 4.77
N PRO A 838 -9.66 -43.76 3.63
CA PRO A 838 -9.56 -45.21 3.59
C PRO A 838 -8.24 -45.77 4.11
N GLU A 839 -7.16 -45.00 4.01
CA GLU A 839 -5.83 -45.48 4.37
C GLU A 839 -5.69 -45.67 5.89
N ALA A 840 -5.18 -46.83 6.31
CA ALA A 840 -5.10 -47.20 7.73
C ALA A 840 -4.28 -46.23 8.60
N ASP A 841 -3.31 -45.51 8.02
CA ASP A 841 -2.51 -44.49 8.70
C ASP A 841 -3.23 -43.15 8.87
N LEU A 842 -4.38 -42.96 8.22
CA LEU A 842 -5.22 -41.76 8.28
C LEU A 842 -6.55 -42.00 9.01
N GLN A 843 -6.81 -43.21 9.48
CA GLN A 843 -8.05 -43.54 10.18
C GLN A 843 -8.03 -43.04 11.62
N LEU A 844 -9.09 -42.34 12.02
CA LEU A 844 -9.29 -41.74 13.33
C LEU A 844 -10.52 -42.33 14.02
N PRO A 845 -10.37 -43.38 14.87
CA PRO A 845 -11.49 -43.97 15.60
C PRO A 845 -12.25 -42.98 16.49
N GLY A 846 -11.55 -42.00 17.07
CA GLY A 846 -12.15 -40.90 17.84
C GLY A 846 -13.11 -40.06 17.00
N ALA A 847 -12.71 -39.72 15.77
CA ALA A 847 -13.57 -38.98 14.83
C ALA A 847 -14.84 -39.76 14.46
N ARG A 848 -14.75 -41.09 14.28
CA ARG A 848 -15.94 -41.96 14.08
C ARG A 848 -16.87 -41.94 15.28
N ALA A 849 -16.32 -42.02 16.49
CA ALA A 849 -17.10 -41.99 17.71
C ALA A 849 -17.82 -40.64 17.89
N GLU A 850 -17.13 -39.53 17.58
CA GLU A 850 -17.73 -38.19 17.55
C GLU A 850 -18.88 -38.11 16.55
N GLY A 851 -18.67 -38.52 15.30
CA GLY A 851 -19.71 -38.47 14.26
C GLY A 851 -20.97 -39.23 14.66
N ARG A 852 -20.81 -40.44 15.22
CA ARG A 852 -21.94 -41.25 15.71
C ARG A 852 -22.67 -40.59 16.87
N ALA A 853 -21.95 -39.92 17.77
CA ALA A 853 -22.56 -39.23 18.89
C ALA A 853 -23.32 -37.98 18.42
N VAL A 854 -22.78 -37.21 17.48
CA VAL A 854 -23.46 -36.05 16.89
C VAL A 854 -24.77 -36.47 16.22
N VAL A 855 -24.76 -37.57 15.47
CA VAL A 855 -25.98 -38.18 14.90
C VAL A 855 -27.01 -38.48 15.99
N GLN A 856 -26.61 -39.14 17.08
CA GLN A 856 -27.50 -39.45 18.21
C GLN A 856 -28.07 -38.18 18.88
N ILE A 857 -27.27 -37.12 19.00
CA ILE A 857 -27.71 -35.83 19.55
C ILE A 857 -28.76 -35.21 18.63
N LEU A 858 -28.50 -35.16 17.33
CA LEU A 858 -29.41 -34.60 16.33
C LEU A 858 -30.75 -35.36 16.31
N ASP A 859 -30.72 -36.69 16.33
CA ASP A 859 -31.92 -37.52 16.43
C ASP A 859 -32.68 -37.29 17.74
N SER A 860 -31.97 -37.22 18.88
CA SER A 860 -32.60 -36.93 20.17
C SER A 860 -33.25 -35.55 20.21
N MET A 861 -32.67 -34.54 19.54
CA MET A 861 -33.23 -33.19 19.48
C MET A 861 -34.44 -33.13 18.54
N ARG A 862 -34.39 -33.83 17.41
CA ARG A 862 -35.55 -34.05 16.51
C ARG A 862 -36.74 -34.61 17.28
N GLU A 863 -36.53 -35.67 18.07
CA GLU A 863 -37.59 -36.36 18.81
C GLU A 863 -38.11 -35.56 20.00
N LYS A 864 -37.23 -35.02 20.86
CA LYS A 864 -37.62 -34.37 22.11
C LYS A 864 -38.20 -32.96 21.92
N GLN A 865 -37.66 -32.21 20.95
CA GLN A 865 -38.07 -30.81 20.72
C GLN A 865 -39.00 -30.65 19.51
N GLY A 866 -39.25 -31.75 18.76
CA GLY A 866 -40.12 -31.73 17.58
C GLY A 866 -39.55 -30.86 16.45
N LEU A 867 -38.22 -30.79 16.35
CA LEU A 867 -37.53 -30.04 15.30
C LEU A 867 -37.59 -30.82 13.99
N ASP A 868 -37.80 -30.12 12.87
CA ASP A 868 -37.72 -30.72 11.54
C ASP A 868 -36.25 -30.80 11.11
N ILE A 869 -35.58 -31.91 11.44
CA ILE A 869 -34.17 -32.17 11.10
C ILE A 869 -34.10 -33.33 10.11
N THR A 870 -33.47 -33.09 8.96
CA THR A 870 -33.10 -34.13 7.98
C THR A 870 -31.60 -34.31 7.99
N MET A 871 -31.13 -35.53 8.17
CA MET A 871 -29.72 -35.83 8.37
C MET A 871 -29.24 -36.85 7.35
N GLU A 872 -28.14 -36.51 6.70
CA GLU A 872 -27.31 -37.45 5.93
C GLU A 872 -26.03 -37.70 6.72
N GLN A 873 -25.65 -38.97 6.89
CA GLN A 873 -24.41 -39.36 7.57
C GLN A 873 -23.53 -40.16 6.61
N ARG A 874 -22.21 -39.94 6.68
CA ARG A 874 -21.17 -40.77 6.07
C ARG A 874 -20.06 -40.94 7.10
N ILE A 875 -19.98 -42.12 7.71
CA ILE A 875 -19.08 -42.38 8.85
C ILE A 875 -18.16 -43.56 8.55
N GLY A 876 -16.87 -43.27 8.50
CA GLY A 876 -15.84 -44.24 8.16
C GLY A 876 -15.62 -44.34 6.64
N ALA A 877 -14.45 -44.87 6.28
CA ALA A 877 -13.99 -44.97 4.91
C ALA A 877 -14.95 -45.65 3.93
N ASP A 878 -15.62 -46.72 4.35
CA ASP A 878 -16.50 -47.51 3.47
C ASP A 878 -17.76 -46.74 3.04
N GLU A 879 -18.17 -45.74 3.83
CA GLU A 879 -19.30 -44.86 3.52
C GLU A 879 -18.84 -43.55 2.86
N CYS A 880 -17.55 -43.22 2.95
CA CYS A 880 -17.02 -41.91 2.56
C CYS A 880 -16.32 -41.90 1.19
N ASP A 881 -16.95 -42.45 0.15
CA ASP A 881 -16.40 -42.32 -1.20
C ASP A 881 -16.27 -40.83 -1.59
N PRO A 882 -15.07 -40.35 -1.98
CA PRO A 882 -14.86 -38.92 -2.25
C PRO A 882 -15.71 -38.36 -3.38
N VAL A 883 -16.02 -39.18 -4.40
CA VAL A 883 -16.82 -38.78 -5.56
C VAL A 883 -18.29 -38.71 -5.18
N GLU A 884 -18.79 -39.69 -4.43
CA GLU A 884 -20.16 -39.68 -3.91
C GLU A 884 -20.39 -38.52 -2.94
N LEU A 885 -19.44 -38.25 -2.04
CA LEU A 885 -19.54 -37.12 -1.11
C LEU A 885 -19.48 -35.78 -1.81
N LEU A 886 -18.61 -35.63 -2.82
CA LEU A 886 -18.62 -34.43 -3.67
C LEU A 886 -19.95 -34.30 -4.41
N ALA A 887 -20.46 -35.38 -5.02
CA ALA A 887 -21.76 -35.37 -5.68
C ALA A 887 -22.88 -34.94 -4.72
N LEU A 888 -22.91 -35.52 -3.51
CA LEU A 888 -23.87 -35.20 -2.46
C LEU A 888 -23.83 -33.72 -2.07
N ILE A 889 -22.63 -33.17 -1.84
CA ILE A 889 -22.45 -31.75 -1.48
C ILE A 889 -22.86 -30.83 -2.63
N LEU A 890 -22.62 -31.23 -3.89
CA LEU A 890 -22.97 -30.42 -5.06
C LEU A 890 -24.45 -30.49 -5.44
N SER A 891 -25.10 -31.63 -5.22
CA SER A 891 -26.49 -31.87 -5.63
C SER A 891 -27.51 -31.49 -4.56
N GLU A 892 -27.15 -31.61 -3.28
CA GLU A 892 -28.06 -31.36 -2.16
C GLU A 892 -27.80 -30.03 -1.46
N GLU A 893 -28.83 -29.49 -0.82
CA GLU A 893 -28.74 -28.26 -0.04
C GLU A 893 -28.62 -28.59 1.45
N PHE A 894 -27.43 -28.38 2.05
CA PHE A 894 -27.21 -28.54 3.49
C PHE A 894 -27.12 -27.18 4.19
N ASP A 895 -27.75 -27.06 5.36
CA ASP A 895 -27.67 -25.88 6.23
C ASP A 895 -26.50 -25.98 7.21
N LEU A 896 -26.16 -27.20 7.62
CA LEU A 896 -25.08 -27.50 8.55
C LEU A 896 -24.23 -28.65 8.04
N ILE A 897 -22.92 -28.47 8.06
CA ILE A 897 -21.96 -29.56 7.83
C ILE A 897 -21.14 -29.77 9.10
N HIS A 898 -21.18 -30.98 9.64
CA HIS A 898 -20.29 -31.45 10.68
C HIS A 898 -19.20 -32.31 10.05
N TYR A 899 -17.94 -31.97 10.31
CA TYR A 899 -16.77 -32.70 9.84
C TYR A 899 -15.87 -33.08 11.00
N SER A 900 -15.50 -34.35 11.12
CA SER A 900 -14.44 -34.83 12.00
C SER A 900 -13.44 -35.67 11.21
N GLY A 901 -12.17 -35.27 11.19
CA GLY A 901 -11.17 -35.92 10.34
C GLY A 901 -9.89 -35.11 10.18
N HIS A 902 -9.13 -35.36 9.12
CA HIS A 902 -7.90 -34.63 8.81
C HIS A 902 -8.15 -33.38 7.95
N GLY A 903 -7.35 -32.33 8.15
CA GLY A 903 -7.36 -31.12 7.33
C GLY A 903 -6.00 -30.86 6.68
N ASP A 904 -6.00 -30.29 5.47
CA ASP A 904 -4.80 -29.86 4.76
C ASP A 904 -4.89 -28.38 4.36
N PHE A 905 -3.75 -27.68 4.40
CA PHE A 905 -3.66 -26.27 4.07
C PHE A 905 -2.48 -26.00 3.14
N ASP A 906 -2.77 -25.37 2.00
CA ASP A 906 -1.78 -24.91 1.03
C ASP A 906 -1.58 -23.39 1.15
N GLU A 907 -0.43 -22.99 1.70
CA GLU A 907 -0.09 -21.57 1.93
C GLU A 907 0.06 -20.78 0.62
N ARG A 908 0.54 -21.42 -0.45
CA ARG A 908 0.72 -20.79 -1.76
C ARG A 908 -0.60 -20.69 -2.52
N ASN A 909 -1.51 -21.63 -2.29
CA ASN A 909 -2.82 -21.66 -2.92
C ASN A 909 -3.94 -22.00 -1.93
N PRO A 910 -4.43 -21.03 -1.14
CA PRO A 910 -5.46 -21.26 -0.13
C PRO A 910 -6.76 -21.87 -0.67
N ALA A 911 -7.05 -21.72 -1.96
CA ALA A 911 -8.23 -22.32 -2.59
C ALA A 911 -8.12 -23.84 -2.77
N LYS A 912 -6.92 -24.43 -2.60
CA LYS A 912 -6.68 -25.88 -2.59
C LYS A 912 -6.71 -26.49 -1.18
N SER A 913 -6.78 -25.66 -0.14
CA SER A 913 -6.93 -26.10 1.25
C SER A 913 -8.30 -26.73 1.46
N GLY A 914 -8.36 -27.80 2.25
CA GLY A 914 -9.55 -28.63 2.35
C GLY A 914 -9.48 -29.74 3.37
N TRP A 915 -10.52 -30.56 3.36
CA TRP A 915 -10.62 -31.77 4.16
C TRP A 915 -10.03 -32.95 3.42
N ILE A 916 -9.34 -33.84 4.13
CA ILE A 916 -8.66 -34.99 3.54
C ILE A 916 -9.59 -36.19 3.53
N PHE A 917 -9.83 -36.73 2.34
CA PHE A 917 -10.62 -37.94 2.08
C PHE A 917 -9.73 -39.11 1.63
N GLY A 918 -8.43 -38.86 1.50
CA GLY A 918 -7.39 -39.84 1.19
C GLY A 918 -6.09 -39.12 0.80
N LYS A 919 -4.99 -39.84 0.62
CA LYS A 919 -3.65 -39.27 0.34
C LYS A 919 -3.61 -38.36 -0.89
N GLU A 920 -4.42 -38.68 -1.90
CA GLU A 920 -4.54 -37.91 -3.14
C GLU A 920 -5.88 -37.15 -3.27
N HIS A 921 -6.78 -37.30 -2.30
CA HIS A 921 -8.13 -36.76 -2.35
C HIS A 921 -8.34 -35.70 -1.26
N VAL A 922 -8.36 -34.43 -1.67
CA VAL A 922 -8.70 -33.30 -0.80
C VAL A 922 -9.96 -32.64 -1.31
N LEU A 923 -11.00 -32.57 -0.47
CA LEU A 923 -12.19 -31.80 -0.73
C LEU A 923 -11.91 -30.34 -0.36
N SER A 924 -11.57 -29.53 -1.36
CA SER A 924 -11.18 -28.14 -1.14
C SER A 924 -12.38 -27.23 -0.88
N ALA A 925 -12.14 -26.08 -0.23
CA ALA A 925 -13.15 -25.03 -0.12
C ALA A 925 -13.76 -24.73 -1.50
N ARG A 926 -12.93 -24.55 -2.54
CA ARG A 926 -13.39 -24.26 -3.91
C ARG A 926 -14.37 -25.30 -4.45
N ASP A 927 -14.15 -26.57 -4.15
CA ASP A 927 -14.99 -27.66 -4.64
C ASP A 927 -16.35 -27.69 -3.92
N ILE A 928 -16.38 -27.43 -2.62
CA ILE A 928 -17.61 -27.24 -1.84
C ILE A 928 -18.45 -26.07 -2.38
N PHE A 929 -17.81 -24.98 -2.84
CA PHE A 929 -18.50 -23.80 -3.38
C PHE A 929 -19.03 -23.94 -4.81
N ARG A 930 -18.78 -25.06 -5.50
CA ARG A 930 -19.52 -25.35 -6.73
C ARG A 930 -20.96 -25.78 -6.44
N ALA A 931 -21.30 -26.03 -5.17
CA ALA A 931 -22.67 -26.32 -4.74
C ALA A 931 -23.58 -25.11 -4.96
N ARG A 932 -24.86 -25.38 -5.24
CA ARG A 932 -25.87 -24.35 -5.53
C ARG A 932 -26.13 -23.41 -4.35
N ARG A 933 -25.98 -23.92 -3.12
CA ARG A 933 -26.20 -23.19 -1.86
C ARG A 933 -25.10 -23.52 -0.86
N VAL A 934 -24.64 -22.52 -0.13
CA VAL A 934 -23.59 -22.64 0.89
C VAL A 934 -24.20 -22.90 2.27
N PRO A 935 -23.55 -23.73 3.12
CA PRO A 935 -24.05 -23.98 4.47
C PRO A 935 -23.95 -22.73 5.37
N ARG A 936 -24.85 -22.64 6.34
CA ARG A 936 -24.88 -21.55 7.33
C ARG A 936 -23.79 -21.75 8.39
N LEU A 937 -23.56 -22.99 8.79
CA LEU A 937 -22.54 -23.38 9.75
C LEU A 937 -21.74 -24.57 9.22
N ILE A 938 -20.42 -24.42 9.25
CA ILE A 938 -19.48 -25.53 9.18
C ILE A 938 -18.89 -25.71 10.58
N PHE A 939 -19.04 -26.89 11.15
CA PHE A 939 -18.38 -27.31 12.39
C PHE A 939 -17.35 -28.38 12.02
N ALA A 940 -16.07 -28.09 12.18
CA ALA A 940 -14.99 -28.94 11.71
C ALA A 940 -13.96 -29.22 12.82
N ASN A 941 -14.02 -30.43 13.39
CA ASN A 941 -12.93 -31.00 14.17
C ASN A 941 -11.89 -31.60 13.20
N ALA A 942 -11.20 -30.73 12.49
CA ALA A 942 -10.17 -31.09 11.53
C ALA A 942 -8.78 -31.05 12.18
N CYS A 943 -8.15 -32.21 12.40
CA CYS A 943 -6.76 -32.27 12.82
C CYS A 943 -5.85 -31.96 11.61
N PHE A 944 -5.13 -30.84 11.65
CA PHE A 944 -4.12 -30.52 10.63
C PHE A 944 -2.86 -31.36 10.87
N SER A 945 -2.69 -32.43 10.10
CA SER A 945 -1.52 -33.31 10.19
C SER A 945 -0.66 -33.19 8.93
N GLY A 946 0.44 -32.43 9.01
CA GLY A 946 1.39 -32.23 7.91
C GLY A 946 2.14 -33.49 7.47
N VAL A 947 1.99 -34.58 8.24
CA VAL A 947 2.66 -35.87 8.00
C VAL A 947 2.32 -36.45 6.62
N ILE A 948 1.14 -36.12 6.06
CA ILE A 948 0.58 -36.78 4.87
C ILE A 948 1.24 -36.29 3.56
N ARG A 949 1.70 -35.02 3.49
CA ARG A 949 2.36 -34.46 2.29
C ARG A 949 3.83 -34.11 2.46
N THR A 950 4.27 -33.71 3.66
CA THR A 950 5.65 -33.24 3.90
C THR A 950 6.48 -34.18 4.78
N GLY A 951 5.86 -35.24 5.33
CA GLY A 951 6.54 -36.23 6.18
C GLY A 951 6.95 -35.71 7.57
N LYS A 952 6.51 -34.52 7.97
CA LYS A 952 6.78 -33.93 9.30
C LYS A 952 5.49 -33.49 10.00
N PRO A 953 5.34 -33.72 11.32
CA PRO A 953 4.21 -33.17 12.08
C PRO A 953 4.28 -31.65 12.11
N PHE A 954 3.13 -30.99 12.01
CA PHE A 954 3.05 -29.53 12.19
C PHE A 954 3.30 -29.15 13.66
N THR A 955 3.90 -27.98 13.87
CA THR A 955 3.92 -27.32 15.17
C THR A 955 2.52 -26.84 15.57
N LEU A 956 2.33 -26.49 16.85
CA LEU A 956 1.07 -25.89 17.32
C LEU A 956 0.80 -24.53 16.67
N GLU A 957 1.83 -23.83 16.21
CA GLU A 957 1.71 -22.58 15.46
C GLU A 957 1.22 -22.84 14.03
N GLU A 958 1.84 -23.77 13.32
CA GLU A 958 1.50 -24.14 11.94
C GLU A 958 0.07 -24.68 11.83
N SER A 959 -0.37 -25.44 12.83
CA SER A 959 -1.76 -25.93 12.91
C SER A 959 -2.76 -24.78 13.01
N ASN A 960 -2.45 -23.75 13.81
CA ASN A 960 -3.36 -22.63 14.03
C ASN A 960 -3.43 -21.70 12.82
N ARG A 961 -2.28 -21.47 12.17
CA ARG A 961 -2.19 -20.77 10.88
C ARG A 961 -3.00 -21.49 9.80
N SER A 962 -2.94 -22.82 9.77
CA SER A 962 -3.69 -23.66 8.82
C SER A 962 -5.21 -23.55 9.02
N LEU A 963 -5.69 -23.58 10.26
CA LEU A 963 -7.11 -23.33 10.58
C LEU A 963 -7.56 -21.96 10.08
N ALA A 964 -6.81 -20.91 10.41
CA ALA A 964 -7.16 -19.55 10.03
C ALA A 964 -7.23 -19.41 8.49
N GLY A 965 -6.27 -19.99 7.78
CA GLY A 965 -6.26 -20.01 6.32
C GLY A 965 -7.43 -20.78 5.71
N LEU A 966 -7.78 -21.95 6.26
CA LEU A 966 -8.93 -22.73 5.81
C LEU A 966 -10.26 -22.00 6.05
N ALA A 967 -10.45 -21.45 7.26
CA ALA A 967 -11.62 -20.65 7.60
C ALA A 967 -11.75 -19.45 6.64
N GLN A 968 -10.67 -18.72 6.37
CA GLN A 968 -10.67 -17.61 5.41
C GLN A 968 -11.14 -18.06 4.01
N ALA A 969 -10.66 -19.20 3.52
CA ALA A 969 -11.07 -19.73 2.21
C ALA A 969 -12.57 -20.06 2.13
N PHE A 970 -13.17 -20.55 3.22
CA PHE A 970 -14.62 -20.74 3.32
C PHE A 970 -15.41 -19.42 3.39
N PHE A 971 -14.88 -18.43 4.12
CA PHE A 971 -15.51 -17.11 4.23
C PHE A 971 -15.51 -16.33 2.90
N GLU A 972 -14.41 -16.38 2.13
CA GLU A 972 -14.28 -15.73 0.81
C GLU A 972 -15.34 -16.16 -0.20
N ARG A 973 -16.09 -17.20 0.13
CA ARG A 973 -17.00 -17.89 -0.78
C ARG A 973 -18.43 -17.97 -0.24
N GLY A 974 -18.69 -17.43 0.95
CA GLY A 974 -20.05 -17.15 1.45
C GLY A 974 -20.53 -17.96 2.65
N VAL A 975 -19.70 -18.82 3.25
CA VAL A 975 -20.05 -19.45 4.55
C VAL A 975 -20.12 -18.37 5.63
N GLN A 976 -21.18 -18.40 6.44
CA GLN A 976 -21.42 -17.37 7.46
C GLN A 976 -20.73 -17.65 8.79
N ASN A 977 -20.64 -18.93 9.16
CA ASN A 977 -20.06 -19.37 10.41
C ASN A 977 -19.19 -20.61 10.18
N TYR A 978 -17.98 -20.56 10.70
CA TYR A 978 -17.04 -21.66 10.72
C TYR A 978 -16.53 -21.84 12.15
N ILE A 979 -16.69 -23.03 12.70
CA ILE A 979 -16.12 -23.44 13.98
C ILE A 979 -15.09 -24.52 13.69
N GLY A 980 -13.86 -24.36 14.19
CA GLY A 980 -12.87 -25.41 14.11
C GLY A 980 -11.78 -25.31 15.16
N THR A 981 -10.88 -26.29 15.17
CA THR A 981 -9.85 -26.44 16.19
C THR A 981 -8.49 -25.94 15.70
N GLY A 982 -7.91 -24.98 16.43
CA GLY A 982 -6.64 -24.32 16.04
C GLY A 982 -5.41 -25.18 16.33
N TRP A 983 -5.54 -26.18 17.17
CA TRP A 983 -4.49 -27.13 17.54
C TRP A 983 -5.12 -28.47 17.96
N PRO A 984 -4.32 -29.55 18.14
CA PRO A 984 -4.84 -30.85 18.54
C PRO A 984 -5.64 -30.81 19.84
N VAL A 985 -6.77 -31.52 19.85
CA VAL A 985 -7.72 -31.59 20.97
C VAL A 985 -7.83 -33.01 21.53
N ASP A 986 -8.26 -33.12 22.79
CA ASP A 986 -8.57 -34.40 23.41
C ASP A 986 -9.92 -34.94 22.92
N ASP A 987 -10.00 -36.22 22.54
CA ASP A 987 -11.19 -36.84 21.96
C ASP A 987 -12.42 -36.79 22.89
N ALA A 988 -12.22 -37.00 24.20
CA ALA A 988 -13.33 -37.00 25.15
C ALA A 988 -13.86 -35.57 25.37
N ALA A 989 -12.95 -34.60 25.48
CA ALA A 989 -13.31 -33.19 25.57
C ALA A 989 -13.96 -32.67 24.27
N ALA A 990 -13.49 -33.12 23.10
CA ALA A 990 -14.06 -32.75 21.81
C ALA A 990 -15.51 -33.26 21.66
N LEU A 991 -15.75 -34.51 22.05
CA LEU A 991 -17.08 -35.10 22.08
C LEU A 991 -18.02 -34.36 23.05
N GLU A 992 -17.56 -34.05 24.26
CA GLU A 992 -18.35 -33.32 25.25
C GLU A 992 -18.66 -31.89 24.77
N PHE A 993 -17.69 -31.21 24.15
CA PHE A 993 -17.86 -29.90 23.56
C PHE A 993 -18.94 -29.91 22.48
N ALA A 994 -18.84 -30.81 21.49
CA ALA A 994 -19.80 -30.94 20.40
C ALA A 994 -21.21 -31.21 20.95
N LYS A 995 -21.33 -32.11 21.94
CA LYS A 995 -22.60 -32.43 22.60
C LYS A 995 -23.28 -31.21 23.19
N ILE A 996 -22.55 -30.44 23.99
CA ILE A 996 -23.10 -29.26 24.67
C ILE A 996 -23.42 -28.17 23.66
N PHE A 997 -22.52 -27.93 22.71
CA PHE A 997 -22.71 -26.94 21.65
C PHE A 997 -23.99 -27.22 20.84
N TYR A 998 -24.17 -28.43 20.31
CA TYR A 998 -25.36 -28.77 19.52
C TYR A 998 -26.64 -28.74 20.36
N THR A 999 -26.60 -29.22 21.59
CA THR A 999 -27.76 -29.19 22.49
C THR A 999 -28.24 -27.75 22.72
N GLU A 1000 -27.31 -26.82 22.96
CA GLU A 1000 -27.61 -25.42 23.21
C GLU A 1000 -28.06 -24.67 21.94
N ALA A 1001 -27.33 -24.84 20.84
CA ALA A 1001 -27.61 -24.14 19.60
C ALA A 1001 -28.93 -24.60 18.96
N LEU A 1002 -29.26 -25.89 19.07
CA LEU A 1002 -30.54 -26.44 18.60
C LEU A 1002 -31.68 -26.22 19.60
N SER A 1003 -31.41 -25.77 20.82
CA SER A 1003 -32.46 -25.28 21.74
C SER A 1003 -32.84 -23.82 21.48
N GLY A 1004 -32.28 -23.20 20.43
CA GLY A 1004 -32.56 -21.82 20.04
C GLY A 1004 -31.68 -20.78 20.73
N SER A 1005 -30.57 -21.19 21.35
CA SER A 1005 -29.52 -20.24 21.79
C SER A 1005 -28.70 -19.76 20.60
N ASP A 1006 -28.17 -18.53 20.67
CA ASP A 1006 -27.19 -18.04 19.70
C ASP A 1006 -25.86 -18.83 19.78
N LEU A 1007 -25.07 -18.78 18.70
CA LEU A 1007 -23.81 -19.50 18.61
C LEU A 1007 -22.81 -19.07 19.70
N GLY A 1008 -22.76 -17.79 20.05
CA GLY A 1008 -21.85 -17.25 21.06
C GLY A 1008 -22.12 -17.81 22.45
N SER A 1009 -23.39 -17.86 22.86
CA SER A 1009 -23.83 -18.46 24.13
C SER A 1009 -23.61 -19.97 24.15
N SER A 1010 -23.89 -20.65 23.03
CA SER A 1010 -23.69 -22.09 22.88
C SER A 1010 -22.20 -22.47 23.00
N LEU A 1011 -21.32 -21.72 22.32
CA LEU A 1011 -19.86 -21.86 22.42
C LEU A 1011 -19.35 -21.56 23.83
N SER A 1012 -19.87 -20.50 24.47
CA SER A 1012 -19.48 -20.13 25.83
C SER A 1012 -19.75 -21.26 26.82
N LYS A 1013 -20.96 -21.84 26.79
CA LYS A 1013 -21.33 -22.98 27.63
C LYS A 1013 -20.47 -24.22 27.36
N ALA A 1014 -20.24 -24.54 26.08
CA ALA A 1014 -19.39 -25.66 25.70
C ALA A 1014 -17.94 -25.47 26.19
N ARG A 1015 -17.36 -24.27 26.04
CA ARG A 1015 -16.03 -23.94 26.56
C ARG A 1015 -15.95 -24.05 28.09
N TYR A 1016 -16.96 -23.57 28.81
CA TYR A 1016 -17.00 -23.68 30.28
C TYR A 1016 -17.04 -25.13 30.76
N ALA A 1017 -17.78 -26.00 30.07
CA ALA A 1017 -17.92 -27.40 30.46
C ALA A 1017 -16.60 -28.18 30.38
N ILE A 1018 -15.76 -27.86 29.39
CA ILE A 1018 -14.45 -28.51 29.20
C ILE A 1018 -13.27 -27.62 29.62
N LEU A 1019 -13.50 -26.59 30.43
CA LEU A 1019 -12.47 -25.62 30.84
C LEU A 1019 -11.28 -26.28 31.57
N THR A 1020 -11.56 -27.36 32.31
CA THR A 1020 -10.55 -28.11 33.07
C THR A 1020 -9.81 -29.17 32.23
N SER A 1021 -10.22 -29.38 30.98
CA SER A 1021 -9.68 -30.41 30.08
C SER A 1021 -8.50 -29.90 29.26
N GLY A 1022 -7.52 -29.29 29.93
CA GLY A 1022 -6.35 -28.67 29.31
C GLY A 1022 -6.71 -27.51 28.37
N SER A 1023 -5.90 -27.25 27.34
CA SER A 1023 -6.09 -26.15 26.39
C SER A 1023 -7.17 -26.41 25.31
N THR A 1024 -7.83 -27.57 25.32
CA THR A 1024 -8.81 -27.98 24.30
C THR A 1024 -9.95 -26.97 24.12
N TRP A 1025 -10.46 -26.39 25.21
CA TRP A 1025 -11.52 -25.38 25.16
C TRP A 1025 -11.10 -24.10 24.41
N GLY A 1026 -9.81 -23.75 24.46
CA GLY A 1026 -9.23 -22.62 23.75
C GLY A 1026 -8.98 -22.91 22.27
N ALA A 1027 -8.84 -24.18 21.89
CA ALA A 1027 -8.61 -24.61 20.52
C ALA A 1027 -9.83 -24.31 19.63
N TYR A 1028 -11.04 -24.38 20.20
CA TYR A 1028 -12.29 -24.12 19.48
C TYR A 1028 -12.45 -22.64 19.15
N GLN A 1029 -12.14 -22.30 17.90
CA GLN A 1029 -12.23 -20.94 17.37
C GLN A 1029 -13.46 -20.82 16.47
N HIS A 1030 -14.22 -19.76 16.68
CA HIS A 1030 -15.37 -19.44 15.87
C HIS A 1030 -15.07 -18.21 15.03
N TYR A 1031 -15.16 -18.38 13.72
CA TYR A 1031 -15.17 -17.29 12.75
C TYR A 1031 -16.62 -17.09 12.30
N GLY A 1032 -17.18 -15.89 12.45
CA GLY A 1032 -18.56 -15.60 12.03
C GLY A 1032 -19.31 -14.64 12.95
N GLN A 1033 -20.61 -14.88 13.13
CA GLN A 1033 -21.51 -14.03 13.90
C GLN A 1033 -21.91 -14.72 15.21
N ALA A 1034 -21.50 -14.16 16.36
CA ALA A 1034 -21.86 -14.71 17.67
C ALA A 1034 -23.38 -14.76 17.91
N THR A 1035 -24.13 -13.82 17.35
CA THR A 1035 -25.59 -13.71 17.46
C THR A 1035 -26.36 -14.61 16.48
N ALA A 1036 -25.66 -15.40 15.65
CA ALA A 1036 -26.34 -16.28 14.71
C ALA A 1036 -27.09 -17.41 15.44
N GLU A 1037 -28.25 -17.76 14.91
CA GLU A 1037 -29.07 -18.90 15.37
C GLU A 1037 -29.13 -19.97 14.27
N LEU A 1038 -29.22 -21.25 14.68
CA LEU A 1038 -29.31 -22.38 13.74
C LEU A 1038 -30.75 -22.67 13.31
N ILE A 1039 -31.72 -22.43 14.18
CA ILE A 1039 -33.15 -22.70 13.96
C ILE A 1039 -33.99 -21.51 14.43
N ALA A 1040 -35.14 -21.29 13.81
CA ALA A 1040 -36.07 -20.26 14.25
C ALA A 1040 -36.90 -20.81 15.41
N GLN A 1041 -37.01 -20.08 16.52
CA GLN A 1041 -37.96 -20.45 17.57
C GLN A 1041 -39.39 -20.35 17.03
N SER A 1042 -40.12 -21.46 16.98
CA SER A 1042 -41.56 -21.41 16.76
C SER A 1042 -42.20 -20.79 18.00
N ASP A 1043 -42.84 -19.64 17.88
CA ASP A 1043 -43.68 -19.04 18.92
C ASP A 1043 -44.82 -19.98 19.29
N LYS A 1044 -44.57 -20.96 20.16
CA LYS A 1044 -45.61 -21.81 20.76
C LYS A 1044 -46.32 -21.14 21.94
N ASN A 1045 -45.92 -19.93 22.34
CA ASN A 1045 -46.50 -19.20 23.47
C ASN A 1045 -47.46 -18.05 23.10
N SER A 1046 -47.67 -17.74 21.82
CA SER A 1046 -48.64 -16.70 21.40
C SER A 1046 -50.05 -17.24 21.09
N ALA A 1047 -50.28 -18.55 21.19
CA ALA A 1047 -51.60 -19.18 21.04
C ALA A 1047 -52.43 -19.24 22.34
N GLY A 1048 -51.96 -18.60 23.43
CA GLY A 1048 -52.60 -18.61 24.75
C GLY A 1048 -53.27 -17.30 25.17
N ASN A 1049 -53.56 -16.39 24.23
CA ASN A 1049 -54.41 -15.22 24.47
C ASN A 1049 -55.04 -14.76 23.13
N ARG A 1050 -56.13 -15.41 22.74
CA ARG A 1050 -57.15 -14.82 21.85
C ARG A 1050 -58.43 -14.65 22.63
#